data_AF-A0A1Q9CXP3-F1
#
_entry.id   AF-A0A1Q9CXP3-F1
#
_cell.length_a   1.000
_cell.length_b   1.000
_cell.length_c   1.000
_cell.angle_alpha   90.00
_cell.angle_beta   90.00
_cell.angle_gamma   90.00
#
_symmetry.space_group_name_H-M   'P 1'
#
loop_
_entity.id
_entity.type
_entity.pdbx_description
1 polymer ?
#
loop_
_entity_poly.entity_id
_entity_poly.type
_entity_poly.pdbx_seq_one_letter_code
_entity_poly.pdbx_strand_id
1 'polypeptide(L)'
;MFDGAGMFDQPVGTWNTSAVQDMSYMFHQAAVFNQQVGAWDTSAVTSMKYMFAGARFNQPLGAWDTSAVEDMRGMFSQAGWFDQPLGTWKTSKVRDMSYMFHFAHSFNQPIGSWNTSAVIAMGSMFELARHFNKPLSAWDTSSVIDVSYMFSSSSFNQPIGAWNTSSVRDMSYMFAYASFNQDIGNWDTSAVRTMSFMFSQSTFFNQKIGNWNTSAVSDWDTSAVTSMLGMFQTAMAFNQPIGAWDTSAVRSMRRMFSGTWAFNQSIGAWDTSAVEDMSHMFKAASKFNQPIGTWNTSAVKDMREMFSGSHFNQLIGSWDVQHALGADEVQTFSGFSKAAKCSMSQSWLLPWPVVSRLSCPSCQEINVPCPGGSEFACVAGTCRPINGNFIELGRAAWAPGPSATAVGSGCREACAAWENCSGFLLLKDGSCSTLHGGLPIKRGEGHTLAFVKRDCSLFSCPAGSVPVNQSGKDDFNAATCCACLPHLVEERRGAALHCRCPPHQYGHGPDCYSCGPGSYPNRFGYGQPCLECESGTFSPGNVSECLTCPYTIHEDHCIWWTLLWALVTLAGIGTVFLMLCLVARKLAPVAERWAEHKQEQMRKQRLEQELEALASLRAQQSRVAGVSMRYLLSDDFAALAKQRTGIVDPTFNDMKDAFWLCVNPLGREIQCPRDGRPGCALVDWIPRDDAKEQTHFMSWTWRYSLSQVQSALEMYQANAPMVVARHVSFFMCFFVNNQFRIVVEGSGTGSQDLECVFRQNLVRTGQMIAILDTWVQPVYLSRVGASVAEFVTKPLAI
;
A
#
# COMPACT_ATOMS: atom_id res chain seq x y z
N MET A 1 13.40 40.66 36.99
CA MET A 1 14.23 40.96 38.19
C MET A 1 15.42 40.01 38.28
N PHE A 2 15.20 38.70 38.19
CA PHE A 2 16.22 37.65 38.20
C PHE A 2 16.33 36.96 36.83
N ASP A 3 16.10 37.71 35.76
CA ASP A 3 16.19 37.20 34.40
C ASP A 3 17.62 36.76 34.09
N GLY A 4 17.77 35.52 33.61
CA GLY A 4 19.07 34.91 33.33
C GLY A 4 19.87 34.50 34.58
N ALA A 5 19.32 34.65 35.79
CA ALA A 5 20.00 34.31 37.03
C ALA A 5 19.96 32.79 37.29
N GLY A 6 20.67 32.01 36.46
CA GLY A 6 20.59 30.55 36.42
C GLY A 6 20.86 29.80 37.72
N MET A 7 21.56 30.42 38.68
CA MET A 7 21.89 29.85 39.99
C MET A 7 21.05 30.43 41.14
N PHE A 8 20.08 31.29 40.85
CA PHE A 8 19.28 31.96 41.86
C PHE A 8 18.23 31.01 42.46
N ASP A 9 18.30 30.78 43.78
CA ASP A 9 17.33 30.01 44.56
C ASP A 9 17.19 30.58 46.00
N GLN A 10 17.20 31.90 46.13
CA GLN A 10 17.16 32.56 47.44
C GLN A 10 15.70 32.75 47.92
N PRO A 11 15.43 32.68 49.24
CA PRO A 11 14.07 32.80 49.77
C PRO A 11 13.50 34.20 49.51
N VAL A 12 12.37 34.24 48.80
CA VAL A 12 11.64 35.48 48.43
C VAL A 12 10.18 35.48 48.88
N GLY A 13 9.73 34.43 49.57
CA GLY A 13 8.33 34.25 49.95
C GLY A 13 7.75 35.30 50.90
N THR A 14 8.60 36.06 51.60
CA THR A 14 8.20 37.10 52.58
C THR A 14 8.07 38.50 51.99
N TRP A 15 8.27 38.65 50.68
CA TRP A 15 8.17 39.95 50.03
C TRP A 15 6.73 40.48 50.02
N ASN A 16 6.59 41.79 50.20
CA ASN A 16 5.32 42.47 49.97
C ASN A 16 5.16 42.79 48.48
N THR A 17 4.31 42.05 47.78
CA THR A 17 4.06 42.19 46.34
C THR A 17 2.76 42.93 46.00
N SER A 18 2.02 43.45 46.99
CA SER A 18 0.68 44.05 46.80
C SER A 18 0.62 45.23 45.81
N ALA A 19 1.75 45.92 45.58
CA ALA A 19 1.84 47.03 44.63
C ALA A 19 2.42 46.63 43.26
N VAL A 20 2.82 45.37 43.07
CA VAL A 20 3.45 44.89 41.84
C VAL A 20 2.39 44.71 40.77
N GLN A 21 2.55 45.39 39.63
CA GLN A 21 1.65 45.28 38.49
C GLN A 21 2.22 44.38 37.37
N ASP A 22 3.55 44.30 37.26
CA ASP A 22 4.21 43.53 36.21
C ASP A 22 5.23 42.57 36.83
N MET A 23 5.00 41.26 36.66
CA MET A 23 5.91 40.18 37.07
C MET A 23 6.62 39.53 35.88
N SER A 24 6.60 40.16 34.71
CA SER A 24 7.19 39.62 33.49
C SER A 24 8.68 39.30 33.69
N TYR A 25 9.10 38.14 33.20
CA TYR A 25 10.49 37.66 33.24
C TYR A 25 11.13 37.62 34.63
N MET A 26 10.34 37.62 35.72
CA MET A 26 10.90 37.76 37.05
C MET A 26 11.93 36.68 37.39
N PHE A 27 11.68 35.42 36.99
CA PHE A 27 12.54 34.24 37.17
C PHE A 27 12.85 33.53 35.84
N HIS A 28 12.77 34.26 34.72
CA HIS A 28 13.11 33.69 33.42
C HIS A 28 14.56 33.19 33.43
N GLN A 29 14.77 31.93 32.99
CA GLN A 29 16.04 31.22 33.00
C GLN A 29 16.71 31.11 34.38
N ALA A 30 15.98 31.28 35.47
CA ALA A 30 16.44 30.96 36.82
C ALA A 30 16.40 29.42 37.03
N ALA A 31 17.34 28.73 36.39
CA ALA A 31 17.31 27.29 36.14
C ALA A 31 17.19 26.42 37.40
N VAL A 32 17.58 26.90 38.58
CA VAL A 32 17.48 26.18 39.85
C VAL A 32 16.38 26.71 40.79
N PHE A 33 15.69 27.79 40.42
CA PHE A 33 14.74 28.46 41.31
C PHE A 33 13.52 27.57 41.61
N ASN A 34 13.27 27.32 42.90
CA ASN A 34 12.11 26.55 43.36
C ASN A 34 11.62 26.98 44.76
N GLN A 35 11.75 28.27 45.09
CA GLN A 35 11.33 28.80 46.40
C GLN A 35 9.82 29.05 46.48
N GLN A 36 9.29 29.05 47.70
CA GLN A 36 7.87 29.31 47.97
C GLN A 36 7.49 30.76 47.63
N VAL A 37 6.48 30.92 46.77
CA VAL A 37 5.91 32.22 46.37
C VAL A 37 4.38 32.26 46.47
N GLY A 38 3.75 31.19 46.97
CA GLY A 38 2.29 31.07 47.04
C GLY A 38 1.61 32.09 47.98
N ALA A 39 2.36 32.72 48.88
CA ALA A 39 1.86 33.73 49.83
C ALA A 39 1.86 35.17 49.28
N TRP A 40 2.35 35.38 48.07
CA TRP A 40 2.39 36.70 47.43
C TRP A 40 0.98 37.21 47.09
N ASP A 41 0.75 38.50 47.36
CA ASP A 41 -0.42 39.21 46.85
C ASP A 41 -0.20 39.54 45.36
N THR A 42 -1.02 38.96 44.51
CA THR A 42 -0.98 39.09 43.05
C THR A 42 -2.18 39.84 42.48
N SER A 43 -3.04 40.40 43.35
CA SER A 43 -4.31 41.04 42.95
C SER A 43 -4.16 42.26 42.04
N ALA A 44 -3.00 42.94 42.12
CA ALA A 44 -2.66 44.10 41.27
C ALA A 44 -1.91 43.73 39.98
N VAL A 45 -1.51 42.46 39.80
CA VAL A 45 -0.67 42.03 38.67
C VAL A 45 -1.50 41.92 37.40
N THR A 46 -1.06 42.61 36.34
CA THR A 46 -1.67 42.60 35.01
C THR A 46 -0.86 41.77 34.00
N SER A 47 0.43 41.52 34.25
CA SER A 47 1.27 40.70 33.36
C SER A 47 2.15 39.71 34.14
N MET A 48 2.14 38.45 33.70
CA MET A 48 2.98 37.36 34.21
C MET A 48 3.84 36.71 33.10
N LYS A 49 4.03 37.44 32.00
CA LYS A 49 4.70 36.95 30.79
C LYS A 49 6.10 36.37 31.08
N TYR A 50 6.34 35.14 30.65
CA TYR A 50 7.61 34.40 30.83
C TYR A 50 8.15 34.33 32.27
N MET A 51 7.33 34.57 33.30
CA MET A 51 7.79 34.71 34.67
C MET A 51 8.66 33.55 35.17
N PHE A 52 8.28 32.30 34.86
CA PHE A 52 9.00 31.08 35.25
C PHE A 52 9.60 30.32 34.06
N ALA A 53 9.71 30.96 32.89
CA ALA A 53 10.16 30.25 31.71
C ALA A 53 11.62 29.78 31.86
N GLY A 54 11.89 28.50 31.65
CA GLY A 54 13.19 27.86 31.86
C GLY A 54 13.57 27.61 33.33
N ALA A 55 12.70 27.93 34.29
CA ALA A 55 12.95 27.65 35.71
C ALA A 55 12.57 26.22 36.08
N ARG A 56 13.26 25.64 37.08
CA ARG A 56 12.90 24.34 37.70
C ARG A 56 11.82 24.50 38.79
N PHE A 57 10.95 25.48 38.60
CA PHE A 57 9.92 25.85 39.56
C PHE A 57 8.78 24.82 39.59
N ASN A 58 8.37 24.40 40.79
CA ASN A 58 7.25 23.49 41.01
C ASN A 58 6.57 23.72 42.38
N GLN A 59 6.47 24.98 42.83
CA GLN A 59 5.78 25.31 44.09
C GLN A 59 4.31 25.71 43.88
N PRO A 60 3.42 25.50 44.88
CA PRO A 60 1.99 25.77 44.73
C PRO A 60 1.69 27.25 44.42
N LEU A 61 0.82 27.48 43.43
CA LEU A 61 0.35 28.81 42.99
C LEU A 61 -1.18 28.99 43.07
N GLY A 62 -1.90 28.03 43.66
CA GLY A 62 -3.37 28.01 43.63
C GLY A 62 -4.05 29.15 44.41
N ALA A 63 -3.31 29.83 45.29
CA ALA A 63 -3.79 30.95 46.11
C ALA A 63 -3.66 32.33 45.45
N TRP A 64 -2.98 32.41 44.29
CA TRP A 64 -2.82 33.66 43.57
C TRP A 64 -4.14 34.18 42.98
N ASP A 65 -4.37 35.49 43.06
CA ASP A 65 -5.52 36.13 42.41
C ASP A 65 -5.12 36.62 41.02
N THR A 66 -5.53 35.88 40.00
CA THR A 66 -5.22 36.18 38.59
C THR A 66 -6.29 37.02 37.90
N SER A 67 -7.29 37.55 38.63
CA SER A 67 -8.43 38.29 38.04
C SER A 67 -8.07 39.56 37.28
N ALA A 68 -6.90 40.14 37.53
CA ALA A 68 -6.39 41.32 36.84
C ALA A 68 -5.43 41.01 35.68
N VAL A 69 -5.00 39.75 35.53
CA VAL A 69 -3.97 39.37 34.55
C VAL A 69 -4.54 39.37 33.13
N GLU A 70 -3.87 40.07 32.23
CA GLU A 70 -4.21 40.22 30.81
C GLU A 70 -3.23 39.46 29.89
N ASP A 71 -1.97 39.30 30.30
CA ASP A 71 -0.92 38.60 29.55
C ASP A 71 -0.29 37.46 30.38
N MET A 72 -0.47 36.22 29.91
CA MET A 72 0.13 35.01 30.47
C MET A 72 1.14 34.37 29.52
N ARG A 73 1.55 35.05 28.45
CA ARG A 73 2.41 34.48 27.40
C ARG A 73 3.65 33.82 27.98
N GLY A 74 3.82 32.54 27.69
CA GLY A 74 5.04 31.80 28.03
C GLY A 74 5.35 31.65 29.52
N MET A 75 4.42 31.91 30.45
CA MET A 75 4.71 31.95 31.89
C MET A 75 5.49 30.71 32.39
N PHE A 76 5.16 29.52 31.89
CA PHE A 76 5.82 28.24 32.22
C PHE A 76 6.54 27.61 31.03
N SER A 77 6.92 28.39 30.02
CA SER A 77 7.64 27.84 28.86
C SER A 77 8.98 27.23 29.30
N GLN A 78 9.27 25.99 28.91
CA GLN A 78 10.45 25.23 29.30
C GLN A 78 10.55 24.97 30.82
N ALA A 79 9.50 25.22 31.61
CA ALA A 79 9.43 24.83 33.01
C ALA A 79 9.13 23.33 33.12
N GLY A 80 10.08 22.50 32.71
CA GLY A 80 9.87 21.07 32.46
C GLY A 80 9.42 20.23 33.66
N TRP A 81 9.55 20.76 34.88
CA TRP A 81 9.20 20.09 36.14
C TRP A 81 7.90 20.59 36.77
N PHE A 82 7.28 21.63 36.19
CA PHE A 82 6.10 22.26 36.76
C PHE A 82 4.85 21.39 36.53
N ASP A 83 4.14 21.04 37.61
CA ASP A 83 2.89 20.26 37.56
C ASP A 83 1.94 20.63 38.72
N GLN A 84 1.89 21.91 39.11
CA GLN A 84 1.04 22.37 40.21
C GLN A 84 -0.38 22.75 39.74
N PRO A 85 -1.41 22.52 40.57
CA PRO A 85 -2.80 22.77 40.17
C PRO A 85 -3.08 24.26 39.93
N LEU A 86 -3.68 24.58 38.78
CA LEU A 86 -4.01 25.94 38.34
C LEU A 86 -5.52 26.14 38.07
N GLY A 87 -6.37 25.17 38.38
CA GLY A 87 -7.80 25.19 38.01
C GLY A 87 -8.62 26.30 38.67
N THR A 88 -8.11 26.93 39.74
CA THR A 88 -8.75 28.04 40.48
C THR A 88 -8.47 29.42 39.88
N TRP A 89 -7.57 29.51 38.90
CA TRP A 89 -7.20 30.78 38.30
C TRP A 89 -8.34 31.41 37.50
N LYS A 90 -8.43 32.73 37.57
CA LYS A 90 -9.44 33.54 36.87
C LYS A 90 -8.80 34.12 35.61
N THR A 91 -9.17 33.60 34.44
CA THR A 91 -8.53 33.93 33.16
C THR A 91 -9.37 34.83 32.25
N SER A 92 -10.49 35.38 32.74
CA SER A 92 -11.48 36.08 31.89
C SER A 92 -10.98 37.35 31.20
N LYS A 93 -9.84 37.91 31.63
CA LYS A 93 -9.20 39.07 31.00
C LYS A 93 -7.99 38.72 30.13
N VAL A 94 -7.53 37.46 30.18
CA VAL A 94 -6.32 37.03 29.46
C VAL A 94 -6.58 37.07 27.96
N ARG A 95 -5.73 37.78 27.22
CA ARG A 95 -5.82 37.91 25.76
C ARG A 95 -4.85 36.98 25.03
N ASP A 96 -3.72 36.65 25.64
CA ASP A 96 -2.66 35.86 25.02
C ASP A 96 -2.16 34.76 25.97
N MET A 97 -2.29 33.51 25.51
CA MET A 97 -1.81 32.30 26.20
C MET A 97 -0.73 31.58 25.37
N SER A 98 -0.18 32.23 24.34
CA SER A 98 0.83 31.64 23.48
C SER A 98 2.04 31.21 24.30
N TYR A 99 2.60 30.05 23.97
CA TYR A 99 3.74 29.43 24.66
C TYR A 99 3.55 29.10 26.15
N MET A 100 2.37 29.29 26.76
CA MET A 100 2.15 29.18 28.22
C MET A 100 2.81 27.94 28.85
N PHE A 101 2.67 26.78 28.20
CA PHE A 101 3.22 25.48 28.62
C PHE A 101 4.13 24.84 27.55
N HIS A 102 4.68 25.64 26.64
CA HIS A 102 5.62 25.19 25.60
C HIS A 102 6.83 24.50 26.24
N PHE A 103 7.13 23.24 25.92
CA PHE A 103 8.16 22.39 26.59
C PHE A 103 7.96 22.17 28.11
N ALA A 104 6.76 22.38 28.66
CA ALA A 104 6.44 22.01 30.04
C ALA A 104 6.15 20.50 30.14
N HIS A 105 7.22 19.70 30.04
CA HIS A 105 7.14 18.24 29.88
C HIS A 105 6.20 17.56 30.89
N SER A 106 6.31 17.87 32.19
CA SER A 106 5.56 17.22 33.26
C SER A 106 4.13 17.73 33.45
N PHE A 107 3.76 18.89 32.89
CA PHE A 107 2.49 19.53 33.20
C PHE A 107 1.28 18.70 32.72
N ASN A 108 0.38 18.33 33.63
CA ASN A 108 -0.83 17.57 33.33
C ASN A 108 -2.00 17.90 34.27
N GLN A 109 -2.11 19.15 34.70
CA GLN A 109 -3.16 19.57 35.63
C GLN A 109 -4.47 19.98 34.92
N PRO A 110 -5.63 19.81 35.58
CA PRO A 110 -6.91 20.19 34.98
C PRO A 110 -7.05 21.72 34.89
N ILE A 111 -7.19 22.21 33.66
CA ILE A 111 -7.38 23.65 33.32
C ILE A 111 -8.61 23.88 32.41
N GLY A 112 -9.46 22.86 32.23
CA GLY A 112 -10.67 22.95 31.43
C GLY A 112 -11.71 23.94 31.98
N SER A 113 -11.58 24.37 33.25
CA SER A 113 -12.46 25.36 33.90
C SER A 113 -12.10 26.82 33.60
N TRP A 114 -10.99 27.07 32.89
CA TRP A 114 -10.58 28.42 32.55
C TRP A 114 -11.59 29.09 31.60
N ASN A 115 -11.81 30.38 31.81
CA ASN A 115 -12.58 31.20 30.88
C ASN A 115 -11.64 31.72 29.78
N THR A 116 -11.81 31.22 28.56
CA THR A 116 -10.99 31.56 27.39
C THR A 116 -11.69 32.49 26.40
N SER A 117 -12.90 32.98 26.70
CA SER A 117 -13.71 33.80 25.78
C SER A 117 -13.02 35.09 25.30
N ALA A 118 -12.05 35.59 26.07
CA ALA A 118 -11.27 36.78 25.75
C ALA A 118 -9.96 36.47 24.99
N VAL A 119 -9.54 35.21 24.91
CA VAL A 119 -8.24 34.80 24.37
C VAL A 119 -8.24 34.89 22.84
N ILE A 120 -7.20 35.49 22.30
CA ILE A 120 -7.01 35.72 20.86
C ILE A 120 -5.91 34.80 20.29
N ALA A 121 -4.87 34.50 21.08
CA ALA A 121 -3.72 33.72 20.63
C ALA A 121 -3.38 32.57 21.59
N MET A 122 -3.24 31.35 21.03
CA MET A 122 -2.87 30.11 21.73
C MET A 122 -1.71 29.37 21.04
N GLY A 123 -0.97 30.06 20.16
CA GLY A 123 0.15 29.49 19.41
C GLY A 123 1.19 28.81 20.32
N SER A 124 1.61 27.59 19.96
CA SER A 124 2.57 26.77 20.71
C SER A 124 2.24 26.53 22.19
N MET A 125 1.00 26.75 22.65
CA MET A 125 0.66 26.71 24.08
C MET A 125 1.06 25.39 24.76
N PHE A 126 0.87 24.24 24.11
CA PHE A 126 1.22 22.89 24.60
C PHE A 126 2.21 22.15 23.69
N GLU A 127 2.94 22.87 22.84
CA GLU A 127 3.96 22.24 22.01
C GLU A 127 5.02 21.59 22.92
N LEU A 128 5.31 20.31 22.66
CA LEU A 128 6.21 19.47 23.45
C LEU A 128 5.83 19.32 24.95
N ALA A 129 4.60 19.62 25.33
CA ALA A 129 4.04 19.28 26.65
C ALA A 129 3.68 17.78 26.69
N ARG A 130 4.70 16.92 26.84
CA ARG A 130 4.61 15.47 26.62
C ARG A 130 3.63 14.73 27.54
N HIS A 131 3.28 15.26 28.71
CA HIS A 131 2.34 14.62 29.62
C HIS A 131 0.92 15.21 29.59
N PHE A 132 0.73 16.37 28.97
CA PHE A 132 -0.56 17.05 29.01
C PHE A 132 -1.63 16.32 28.19
N ASN A 133 -2.69 15.86 28.85
CA ASN A 133 -3.81 15.17 28.20
C ASN A 133 -5.12 15.35 29.00
N LYS A 134 -5.39 16.57 29.47
CA LYS A 134 -6.63 16.90 30.21
C LYS A 134 -7.71 17.50 29.32
N PRO A 135 -9.01 17.30 29.62
CA PRO A 135 -10.09 17.82 28.78
C PRO A 135 -10.08 19.34 28.63
N LEU A 136 -10.28 19.81 27.41
CA LEU A 136 -10.35 21.24 27.03
C LEU A 136 -11.64 21.60 26.27
N SER A 137 -12.62 20.69 26.21
CA SER A 137 -13.84 20.86 25.43
C SER A 137 -14.73 22.03 25.89
N ALA A 138 -14.57 22.48 27.13
CA ALA A 138 -15.35 23.59 27.70
C ALA A 138 -14.78 24.98 27.38
N TRP A 139 -13.62 25.06 26.72
CA TRP A 139 -13.03 26.34 26.32
C TRP A 139 -13.86 27.01 25.22
N ASP A 140 -14.11 28.29 25.39
CA ASP A 140 -14.64 29.17 24.35
C ASP A 140 -13.48 29.62 23.46
N THR A 141 -13.48 29.16 22.21
CA THR A 141 -12.45 29.44 21.20
C THR A 141 -12.93 30.39 20.10
N SER A 142 -14.13 30.96 20.23
CA SER A 142 -14.77 31.80 19.20
C SER A 142 -13.97 33.04 18.79
N SER A 143 -13.12 33.55 19.69
CA SER A 143 -12.25 34.72 19.46
C SER A 143 -10.81 34.36 19.08
N VAL A 144 -10.45 33.07 19.08
CA VAL A 144 -9.07 32.63 18.84
C VAL A 144 -8.75 32.70 17.35
N ILE A 145 -7.62 33.32 17.03
CA ILE A 145 -7.15 33.54 15.66
C ILE A 145 -5.98 32.62 15.33
N ASP A 146 -5.15 32.29 16.31
CA ASP A 146 -3.91 31.51 16.14
C ASP A 146 -3.88 30.30 17.08
N VAL A 147 -3.82 29.10 16.49
CA VAL A 147 -3.61 27.81 17.16
C VAL A 147 -2.42 27.05 16.55
N SER A 148 -1.54 27.76 15.84
CA SER A 148 -0.35 27.17 15.22
C SER A 148 0.50 26.46 16.28
N TYR A 149 1.04 25.30 15.94
CA TYR A 149 1.86 24.45 16.81
C TYR A 149 1.21 24.02 18.15
N MET A 150 -0.05 24.37 18.45
CA MET A 150 -0.61 24.30 19.80
C MET A 150 -0.41 22.95 20.51
N PHE A 151 -0.52 21.83 19.78
CA PHE A 151 -0.34 20.47 20.30
C PHE A 151 0.79 19.68 19.60
N SER A 152 1.69 20.37 18.90
CA SER A 152 2.83 19.76 18.20
C SER A 152 3.67 18.92 19.17
N SER A 153 3.97 17.68 18.81
CA SER A 153 4.74 16.72 19.59
C SER A 153 4.23 16.54 21.04
N SER A 154 2.92 16.71 21.26
CA SER A 154 2.26 16.48 22.55
C SER A 154 1.57 15.12 22.60
N SER A 155 1.24 14.66 23.82
CA SER A 155 0.41 13.46 24.04
C SER A 155 -1.09 13.77 24.08
N PHE A 156 -1.49 15.00 23.73
CA PHE A 156 -2.87 15.44 23.80
C PHE A 156 -3.75 14.65 22.82
N ASN A 157 -4.82 14.04 23.35
CA ASN A 157 -5.78 13.27 22.55
C ASN A 157 -7.19 13.34 23.15
N GLN A 158 -7.58 14.49 23.72
CA GLN A 158 -8.92 14.70 24.27
C GLN A 158 -9.87 15.32 23.22
N PRO A 159 -11.19 15.09 23.32
CA PRO A 159 -12.16 15.65 22.38
C PRO A 159 -12.15 17.18 22.37
N ILE A 160 -11.98 17.76 21.18
CA ILE A 160 -12.01 19.21 20.91
C ILE A 160 -12.88 19.56 19.69
N GLY A 161 -13.66 18.60 19.18
CA GLY A 161 -14.56 18.83 18.04
C GLY A 161 -15.68 19.85 18.30
N ALA A 162 -15.90 20.24 19.56
CA ALA A 162 -16.88 21.26 19.95
C ALA A 162 -16.32 22.71 19.92
N TRP A 163 -15.04 22.89 19.62
CA TRP A 163 -14.42 24.21 19.50
C TRP A 163 -15.00 24.99 18.33
N ASN A 164 -15.19 26.30 18.52
CA ASN A 164 -15.56 27.22 17.46
C ASN A 164 -14.28 27.74 16.78
N THR A 165 -14.01 27.27 15.56
CA THR A 165 -12.82 27.64 14.78
C THR A 165 -13.07 28.70 13.70
N SER A 166 -14.27 29.29 13.65
CA SER A 166 -14.67 30.24 12.59
C SER A 166 -13.78 31.49 12.48
N SER A 167 -13.07 31.86 13.54
CA SER A 167 -12.13 32.99 13.56
C SER A 167 -10.67 32.59 13.29
N VAL A 168 -10.35 31.29 13.28
CA VAL A 168 -8.97 30.78 13.19
C VAL A 168 -8.42 31.01 11.79
N ARG A 169 -7.21 31.59 11.72
CA ARG A 169 -6.52 31.89 10.47
C ARG A 169 -5.31 30.99 10.21
N ASP A 170 -4.67 30.50 11.27
CA ASP A 170 -3.47 29.67 11.19
C ASP A 170 -3.63 28.38 12.02
N MET A 171 -3.58 27.24 11.33
CA MET A 171 -3.59 25.89 11.92
C MET A 171 -2.26 25.14 11.66
N SER A 172 -1.22 25.85 11.22
CA SER A 172 0.05 25.24 10.83
C SER A 172 0.67 24.46 11.99
N TYR A 173 1.14 23.24 11.72
CA TYR A 173 1.79 22.35 12.70
C TYR A 173 0.95 21.99 13.94
N MET A 174 -0.33 22.34 14.02
CA MET A 174 -1.13 22.20 15.26
C MET A 174 -1.04 20.81 15.90
N PHE A 175 -1.05 19.74 15.09
CA PHE A 175 -0.94 18.34 15.54
C PHE A 175 0.29 17.61 15.00
N ALA A 176 1.30 18.33 14.50
CA ALA A 176 2.49 17.71 13.94
C ALA A 176 3.17 16.81 14.99
N TYR A 177 3.58 15.59 14.61
CA TYR A 177 4.20 14.59 15.48
C TYR A 177 3.34 14.17 16.69
N ALA A 178 2.07 14.56 16.77
CA ALA A 178 1.17 14.21 17.86
C ALA A 178 0.46 12.87 17.59
N SER A 179 0.06 12.20 18.69
CA SER A 179 -0.79 11.00 18.63
C SER A 179 -2.29 11.33 18.59
N PHE A 180 -2.63 12.59 18.28
CA PHE A 180 -4.00 13.07 18.22
C PHE A 180 -4.81 12.32 17.14
N ASN A 181 -5.99 11.83 17.51
CA ASN A 181 -6.89 11.11 16.62
C ASN A 181 -8.37 11.28 17.03
N GLN A 182 -8.74 12.45 17.53
CA GLN A 182 -10.14 12.78 17.88
C GLN A 182 -10.87 13.42 16.73
N ASP A 183 -12.20 13.33 16.75
CA ASP A 183 -13.07 13.93 15.74
C ASP A 183 -13.03 15.48 15.80
N ILE A 184 -12.74 16.08 14.65
CA ILE A 184 -12.68 17.51 14.38
C ILE A 184 -13.42 17.86 13.08
N GLY A 185 -14.29 16.96 12.60
CA GLY A 185 -15.02 17.14 11.35
C GLY A 185 -16.01 18.31 11.35
N ASN A 186 -16.37 18.82 12.52
CA ASN A 186 -17.31 19.95 12.69
C ASN A 186 -16.61 21.33 12.77
N TRP A 187 -15.29 21.38 12.59
CA TRP A 187 -14.56 22.64 12.59
C TRP A 187 -14.90 23.46 11.34
N ASP A 188 -15.19 24.74 11.56
CA ASP A 188 -15.30 25.75 10.49
C ASP A 188 -13.89 26.20 10.09
N THR A 189 -13.50 25.95 8.84
CA THR A 189 -12.19 26.33 8.30
C THR A 189 -12.25 27.48 7.31
N SER A 190 -13.39 28.15 7.13
CA SER A 190 -13.61 29.20 6.12
C SER A 190 -12.68 30.41 6.27
N ALA A 191 -12.23 30.70 7.49
CA ALA A 191 -11.26 31.76 7.77
C ALA A 191 -9.79 31.31 7.68
N VAL A 192 -9.53 30.00 7.59
CA VAL A 192 -8.17 29.44 7.63
C VAL A 192 -7.42 29.79 6.34
N ARG A 193 -6.18 30.27 6.49
CA ARG A 193 -5.32 30.66 5.36
C ARG A 193 -4.20 29.67 5.10
N THR A 194 -3.76 28.93 6.12
CA THR A 194 -2.70 27.92 6.05
C THR A 194 -2.99 26.74 6.98
N MET A 195 -2.78 25.53 6.46
CA MET A 195 -2.80 24.27 7.21
C MET A 195 -1.45 23.53 7.07
N SER A 196 -0.39 24.29 6.83
CA SER A 196 0.94 23.76 6.55
C SER A 196 1.39 22.83 7.67
N PHE A 197 1.73 21.59 7.33
CA PHE A 197 2.20 20.56 8.26
C PHE A 197 1.27 20.21 9.43
N MET A 198 -0.02 20.56 9.38
CA MET A 198 -0.95 20.38 10.50
C MET A 198 -0.95 18.95 11.08
N PHE A 199 -0.88 17.92 10.24
CA PHE A 199 -0.80 16.50 10.62
C PHE A 199 0.50 15.82 10.20
N SER A 200 1.57 16.60 10.00
CA SER A 200 2.88 16.07 9.61
C SER A 200 3.39 15.12 10.68
N GLN A 201 3.73 13.89 10.30
CA GLN A 201 4.23 12.82 11.16
C GLN A 201 3.24 12.35 12.24
N SER A 202 1.95 12.70 12.12
CA SER A 202 0.88 12.18 12.98
C SER A 202 0.50 10.77 12.52
N THR A 203 1.33 9.78 12.82
CA THR A 203 1.27 8.44 12.21
C THR A 203 -0.04 7.67 12.46
N PHE A 204 -0.81 8.04 13.48
CA PHE A 204 -2.07 7.41 13.88
C PHE A 204 -3.32 8.14 13.36
N PHE A 205 -3.17 9.37 12.87
CA PHE A 205 -4.29 10.21 12.51
C PHE A 205 -5.01 9.66 11.27
N ASN A 206 -6.30 9.34 11.42
CA ASN A 206 -7.15 8.85 10.34
C ASN A 206 -8.63 9.19 10.57
N GLN A 207 -8.92 10.29 11.27
CA GLN A 207 -10.30 10.75 11.48
C GLN A 207 -10.87 11.43 10.24
N LYS A 208 -12.18 11.30 10.06
CA LYS A 208 -12.92 11.97 8.97
C LYS A 208 -12.82 13.48 9.14
N ILE A 209 -12.36 14.16 8.08
CA ILE A 209 -12.16 15.62 8.04
C ILE A 209 -12.82 16.24 6.81
N GLY A 210 -14.05 15.79 6.51
CA GLY A 210 -14.78 16.21 5.32
C GLY A 210 -16.15 15.55 5.21
N ASN A 211 -17.05 15.84 6.15
CA ASN A 211 -18.40 15.29 6.13
C ASN A 211 -19.12 15.71 4.83
N TRP A 212 -19.53 14.72 4.04
CA TRP A 212 -20.35 14.88 2.85
C TRP A 212 -21.82 15.09 3.24
N ASN A 213 -22.29 16.34 3.37
CA ASN A 213 -23.69 16.69 3.11
C ASN A 213 -23.86 18.19 2.86
N THR A 214 -24.11 18.56 1.60
CA THR A 214 -24.35 19.92 1.09
C THR A 214 -25.67 20.56 1.56
N SER A 215 -26.12 20.32 2.80
CA SER A 215 -27.39 20.89 3.26
C SER A 215 -27.52 21.31 4.72
N ALA A 216 -26.54 21.10 5.61
CA ALA A 216 -26.59 21.74 6.94
C ALA A 216 -25.25 21.65 7.71
N VAL A 217 -24.58 22.80 7.82
CA VAL A 217 -23.63 23.22 8.88
C VAL A 217 -22.24 22.53 8.90
N SER A 218 -21.20 23.40 8.87
CA SER A 218 -19.75 23.17 9.06
C SER A 218 -19.09 22.15 8.13
N ASP A 219 -19.04 22.48 6.85
CA ASP A 219 -18.07 21.88 5.93
C ASP A 219 -16.67 22.43 6.24
N TRP A 220 -15.61 21.63 6.06
CA TRP A 220 -14.23 22.15 5.99
C TRP A 220 -14.11 23.01 4.72
N ASP A 221 -14.51 24.27 4.82
CA ASP A 221 -14.32 25.25 3.77
C ASP A 221 -12.82 25.52 3.62
N THR A 222 -12.27 25.00 2.53
CA THR A 222 -10.86 25.11 2.15
C THR A 222 -10.63 26.19 1.09
N SER A 223 -11.69 26.90 0.67
CA SER A 223 -11.67 27.87 -0.43
C SER A 223 -10.72 29.05 -0.19
N ALA A 224 -10.40 29.33 1.07
CA ALA A 224 -9.47 30.39 1.44
C ALA A 224 -8.05 29.90 1.80
N VAL A 225 -7.81 28.59 1.76
CA VAL A 225 -6.50 27.99 2.07
C VAL A 225 -5.56 28.18 0.89
N THR A 226 -4.44 28.86 1.14
CA THR A 226 -3.45 29.14 0.09
C THR A 226 -2.25 28.19 0.13
N SER A 227 -2.03 27.47 1.23
CA SER A 227 -0.91 26.53 1.40
C SER A 227 -1.35 25.28 2.15
N MET A 228 -1.14 24.12 1.52
CA MET A 228 -1.28 22.78 2.11
C MET A 228 0.09 22.07 2.22
N LEU A 229 1.17 22.85 2.28
CA LEU A 229 2.55 22.39 2.38
C LEU A 229 2.69 21.33 3.49
N GLY A 230 3.05 20.10 3.11
CA GLY A 230 3.36 19.01 4.04
C GLY A 230 2.23 18.62 4.99
N MET A 231 0.97 18.99 4.72
CA MET A 231 -0.15 18.84 5.65
C MET A 231 -0.27 17.41 6.21
N PHE A 232 -0.08 16.38 5.37
CA PHE A 232 -0.09 14.97 5.76
C PHE A 232 1.27 14.28 5.59
N GLN A 233 2.38 15.03 5.56
CA GLN A 233 3.70 14.44 5.38
C GLN A 233 3.95 13.35 6.43
N THR A 234 4.20 12.11 6.01
CA THR A 234 4.41 10.93 6.87
C THR A 234 3.24 10.63 7.83
N ALA A 235 2.02 11.07 7.52
CA ALA A 235 0.80 10.61 8.20
C ALA A 235 0.47 9.18 7.73
N MET A 236 1.18 8.19 8.26
CA MET A 236 1.20 6.82 7.71
C MET A 236 -0.18 6.14 7.61
N ALA A 237 -1.08 6.40 8.56
CA ALA A 237 -2.41 5.79 8.62
C ALA A 237 -3.51 6.58 7.87
N PHE A 238 -3.25 7.80 7.43
CA PHE A 238 -4.28 8.67 6.87
C PHE A 238 -4.78 8.14 5.52
N ASN A 239 -6.10 7.90 5.41
CA ASN A 239 -6.75 7.41 4.19
C ASN A 239 -8.24 7.83 4.11
N GLN A 240 -8.57 9.03 4.59
CA GLN A 240 -9.96 9.53 4.59
C GLN A 240 -10.32 10.26 3.29
N PRO A 241 -11.60 10.22 2.86
CA PRO A 241 -12.02 10.85 1.62
C PRO A 241 -11.94 12.38 1.74
N ILE A 242 -11.17 12.99 0.84
CA ILE A 242 -10.93 14.45 0.75
C ILE A 242 -11.12 15.00 -0.66
N GLY A 243 -11.69 14.20 -1.57
CA GLY A 243 -11.89 14.58 -2.97
C GLY A 243 -12.88 15.75 -3.18
N ALA A 244 -13.64 16.12 -2.15
CA ALA A 244 -14.61 17.20 -2.19
C ALA A 244 -14.06 18.57 -1.70
N TRP A 245 -12.79 18.64 -1.31
CA TRP A 245 -12.17 19.90 -0.88
C TRP A 245 -12.04 20.90 -2.04
N ASP A 246 -12.30 22.17 -1.74
CA ASP A 246 -12.03 23.28 -2.65
C ASP A 246 -10.55 23.62 -2.60
N THR A 247 -9.87 23.38 -3.72
CA THR A 247 -8.42 23.57 -3.88
C THR A 247 -8.08 24.73 -4.82
N SER A 248 -9.09 25.47 -5.30
CA SER A 248 -8.96 26.51 -6.33
C SER A 248 -8.05 27.69 -5.91
N ALA A 249 -7.90 27.95 -4.61
CA ALA A 249 -7.02 29.00 -4.07
C ALA A 249 -5.63 28.50 -3.67
N VAL A 250 -5.38 27.18 -3.69
CA VAL A 250 -4.14 26.59 -3.18
C VAL A 250 -2.98 26.91 -4.12
N ARG A 251 -1.90 27.48 -3.58
CA ARG A 251 -0.66 27.82 -4.30
C ARG A 251 0.43 26.77 -4.11
N SER A 252 0.49 26.08 -2.97
CA SER A 252 1.51 25.06 -2.69
C SER A 252 0.90 23.78 -2.11
N MET A 253 1.22 22.65 -2.76
CA MET A 253 0.94 21.28 -2.33
C MET A 253 2.25 20.49 -2.10
N ARG A 254 3.38 21.20 -1.98
CA ARG A 254 4.69 20.60 -1.72
C ARG A 254 4.62 19.64 -0.54
N ARG A 255 5.16 18.43 -0.71
CA ARG A 255 5.19 17.38 0.33
C ARG A 255 3.83 16.98 0.94
N MET A 256 2.69 17.41 0.38
CA MET A 256 1.37 17.24 1.02
C MET A 256 1.11 15.80 1.46
N PHE A 257 1.47 14.81 0.63
CA PHE A 257 1.34 13.37 0.88
C PHE A 257 2.70 12.64 0.90
N SER A 258 3.80 13.35 1.13
CA SER A 258 5.13 12.73 1.15
C SER A 258 5.20 11.72 2.30
N GLY A 259 5.41 10.44 2.02
CA GLY A 259 5.52 9.38 3.03
C GLY A 259 4.17 8.89 3.60
N THR A 260 3.03 9.28 3.03
CA THR A 260 1.73 8.73 3.44
C THR A 260 1.57 7.30 2.91
N TRP A 261 1.81 6.32 3.77
CA TRP A 261 1.82 4.92 3.37
C TRP A 261 0.42 4.42 2.96
N ALA A 262 -0.64 4.78 3.69
CA ALA A 262 -1.98 4.23 3.48
C ALA A 262 -2.86 5.00 2.47
N PHE A 263 -2.55 6.28 2.20
CA PHE A 263 -3.42 7.16 1.43
C PHE A 263 -3.61 6.69 -0.02
N ASN A 264 -4.86 6.46 -0.42
CA ASN A 264 -5.24 6.11 -1.80
C ASN A 264 -6.67 6.56 -2.15
N GLN A 265 -7.12 7.70 -1.60
CA GLN A 265 -8.45 8.24 -1.86
C GLN A 265 -8.49 9.10 -3.13
N SER A 266 -9.65 9.13 -3.79
CA SER A 266 -9.84 9.86 -5.05
C SER A 266 -9.72 11.38 -4.84
N ILE A 267 -8.81 12.00 -5.57
CA ILE A 267 -8.55 13.45 -5.58
C ILE A 267 -8.46 14.04 -6.99
N GLY A 268 -8.89 13.29 -8.02
CA GLY A 268 -8.85 13.72 -9.41
C GLY A 268 -9.79 14.90 -9.73
N ALA A 269 -10.72 15.22 -8.83
CA ALA A 269 -11.68 16.33 -8.96
C ALA A 269 -11.17 17.67 -8.42
N TRP A 270 -9.98 17.70 -7.81
CA TRP A 270 -9.38 18.93 -7.30
C TRP A 270 -9.05 19.94 -8.41
N ASP A 271 -9.27 21.22 -8.12
CA ASP A 271 -8.84 22.33 -8.97
C ASP A 271 -7.40 22.70 -8.63
N THR A 272 -6.46 22.28 -9.50
CA THR A 272 -5.03 22.56 -9.34
C THR A 272 -4.56 23.76 -10.17
N SER A 273 -5.46 24.50 -10.81
CA SER A 273 -5.12 25.57 -11.77
C SER A 273 -4.28 26.71 -11.17
N ALA A 274 -4.38 26.91 -9.86
CA ALA A 274 -3.65 27.92 -9.10
C ALA A 274 -2.32 27.44 -8.48
N VAL A 275 -2.05 26.13 -8.50
CA VAL A 275 -0.93 25.50 -7.78
C VAL A 275 0.39 25.76 -8.50
N GLU A 276 1.36 26.31 -7.77
CA GLU A 276 2.70 26.64 -8.29
C GLU A 276 3.78 25.64 -7.87
N ASP A 277 3.61 24.90 -6.77
CA ASP A 277 4.60 23.95 -6.24
C ASP A 277 3.97 22.62 -5.81
N MET A 278 4.36 21.54 -6.50
CA MET A 278 4.01 20.15 -6.24
C MET A 278 5.24 19.29 -5.90
N SER A 279 6.38 19.90 -5.58
CA SER A 279 7.62 19.18 -5.29
C SER A 279 7.44 18.18 -4.14
N HIS A 280 7.92 16.95 -4.35
CA HIS A 280 7.79 15.82 -3.43
C HIS A 280 6.35 15.48 -2.99
N MET A 281 5.29 15.95 -3.67
CA MET A 281 3.90 15.82 -3.20
C MET A 281 3.51 14.37 -2.83
N PHE A 282 3.94 13.39 -3.62
CA PHE A 282 3.70 11.95 -3.42
C PHE A 282 5.00 11.14 -3.21
N LYS A 283 6.09 11.79 -2.79
CA LYS A 283 7.36 11.10 -2.52
C LYS A 283 7.14 10.01 -1.47
N ALA A 284 7.51 8.77 -1.76
CA ALA A 284 7.30 7.60 -0.89
C ALA A 284 5.83 7.36 -0.46
N ALA A 285 4.84 7.84 -1.24
CA ALA A 285 3.43 7.52 -1.04
C ALA A 285 3.11 6.13 -1.62
N SER A 286 3.38 5.06 -0.85
CA SER A 286 3.41 3.68 -1.35
C SER A 286 2.07 3.16 -1.90
N LYS A 287 0.92 3.61 -1.40
CA LYS A 287 -0.39 3.11 -1.82
C LYS A 287 -1.09 3.99 -2.85
N PHE A 288 -0.68 5.25 -3.00
CA PHE A 288 -1.40 6.19 -3.83
C PHE A 288 -1.26 5.84 -5.32
N ASN A 289 -2.39 5.57 -5.98
CA ASN A 289 -2.44 5.28 -7.41
C ASN A 289 -3.78 5.71 -8.05
N GLN A 290 -4.41 6.77 -7.53
CA GLN A 290 -5.68 7.28 -8.05
C GLN A 290 -5.48 8.13 -9.31
N PRO A 291 -6.46 8.17 -10.24
CA PRO A 291 -6.33 8.93 -11.48
C PRO A 291 -6.32 10.44 -11.20
N ILE A 292 -5.22 11.09 -11.57
CA ILE A 292 -4.99 12.55 -11.45
C ILE A 292 -4.59 13.21 -12.78
N GLY A 293 -4.76 12.50 -13.90
CA GLY A 293 -4.44 13.03 -15.23
C GLY A 293 -5.26 14.27 -15.61
N THR A 294 -6.41 14.49 -14.99
CA THR A 294 -7.30 15.64 -15.25
C THR A 294 -6.83 16.95 -14.64
N TRP A 295 -5.80 16.93 -13.79
CA TRP A 295 -5.29 18.14 -13.14
C TRP A 295 -4.73 19.15 -14.14
N ASN A 296 -5.02 20.43 -13.89
CA ASN A 296 -4.42 21.55 -14.61
C ASN A 296 -3.09 21.91 -13.94
N THR A 297 -1.97 21.61 -14.59
CA THR A 297 -0.61 21.87 -14.08
C THR A 297 0.06 23.09 -14.71
N SER A 298 -0.66 23.90 -15.50
CA SER A 298 -0.07 25.01 -16.27
C SER A 298 0.60 26.10 -15.42
N ALA A 299 0.19 26.25 -14.16
CA ALA A 299 0.79 27.18 -13.20
C ALA A 299 1.97 26.58 -12.41
N VAL A 300 2.21 25.26 -12.51
CA VAL A 300 3.23 24.56 -11.71
C VAL A 300 4.63 24.96 -12.17
N LYS A 301 5.42 25.44 -11.23
CA LYS A 301 6.83 25.84 -11.41
C LYS A 301 7.81 24.77 -10.93
N ASP A 302 7.43 23.95 -9.95
CA ASP A 302 8.29 22.90 -9.38
C ASP A 302 7.51 21.61 -9.08
N MET A 303 8.00 20.48 -9.61
CA MET A 303 7.48 19.13 -9.39
C MET A 303 8.60 18.10 -9.15
N ARG A 304 9.78 18.55 -8.72
CA ARG A 304 10.92 17.67 -8.43
C ARG A 304 10.55 16.59 -7.42
N GLU A 305 11.03 15.38 -7.67
CA GLU A 305 10.81 14.18 -6.87
C GLU A 305 9.33 13.88 -6.52
N MET A 306 8.36 14.40 -7.28
CA MET A 306 6.92 14.29 -6.96
C MET A 306 6.49 12.84 -6.67
N PHE A 307 6.99 11.88 -7.44
CA PHE A 307 6.64 10.44 -7.30
C PHE A 307 7.80 9.57 -6.81
N SER A 308 8.93 10.16 -6.40
CA SER A 308 10.12 9.39 -6.02
C SER A 308 9.81 8.38 -4.91
N GLY A 309 10.06 7.09 -5.15
CA GLY A 309 9.77 6.01 -4.20
C GLY A 309 8.28 5.66 -4.01
N SER A 310 7.38 6.18 -4.85
CA SER A 310 5.96 5.78 -4.89
C SER A 310 5.71 4.58 -5.82
N HIS A 311 4.48 4.07 -5.85
CA HIS A 311 4.02 3.05 -6.82
C HIS A 311 3.06 3.63 -7.89
N PHE A 312 3.05 4.95 -8.04
CA PHE A 312 2.14 5.63 -8.96
C PHE A 312 2.41 5.24 -10.43
N ASN A 313 1.37 4.88 -11.18
CA ASN A 313 1.50 4.48 -12.58
C ASN A 313 0.37 4.98 -13.50
N GLN A 314 -0.47 5.91 -13.04
CA GLN A 314 -1.58 6.44 -13.81
C GLN A 314 -1.11 7.32 -14.97
N LEU A 315 -1.96 7.45 -16.00
CA LEU A 315 -1.69 8.30 -17.17
C LEU A 315 -1.84 9.79 -16.81
N ILE A 316 -0.79 10.57 -17.11
CA ILE A 316 -0.68 12.01 -16.82
C ILE A 316 -0.22 12.85 -18.03
N GLY A 317 -0.33 12.31 -19.26
CA GLY A 317 0.13 13.01 -20.47
C GLY A 317 -0.61 14.32 -20.77
N SER A 318 -1.81 14.50 -20.25
CA SER A 318 -2.59 15.75 -20.33
C SER A 318 -1.96 16.94 -19.62
N TRP A 319 -1.02 16.71 -18.71
CA TRP A 319 -0.40 17.79 -17.93
C TRP A 319 0.35 18.78 -18.84
N ASP A 320 0.26 20.05 -18.47
CA ASP A 320 1.09 21.11 -19.05
C ASP A 320 2.27 21.38 -18.11
N VAL A 321 3.48 21.01 -18.54
CA VAL A 321 4.69 21.02 -17.69
C VAL A 321 5.85 21.80 -18.33
N GLN A 322 5.58 22.58 -19.38
CA GLN A 322 6.62 23.24 -20.19
C GLN A 322 7.52 24.18 -19.37
N HIS A 323 7.00 24.70 -18.26
CA HIS A 323 7.69 25.65 -17.38
C HIS A 323 8.07 25.06 -16.01
N ALA A 324 7.78 23.78 -15.78
CA ALA A 324 7.97 23.13 -14.49
C ALA A 324 9.36 22.49 -14.36
N LEU A 325 10.08 22.81 -13.29
CA LEU A 325 11.30 22.10 -12.89
C LEU A 325 10.96 20.68 -12.41
N GLY A 326 11.77 19.69 -12.80
CA GLY A 326 11.58 18.28 -12.43
C GLY A 326 10.58 17.51 -13.30
N ALA A 327 10.06 18.12 -14.37
CA ALA A 327 9.20 17.42 -15.33
C ALA A 327 9.92 16.22 -15.99
N ASP A 328 11.22 16.33 -16.24
CA ASP A 328 12.07 15.25 -16.73
C ASP A 328 12.20 14.10 -15.72
N GLU A 329 12.30 14.41 -14.42
CA GLU A 329 12.28 13.40 -13.35
C GLU A 329 10.95 12.64 -13.32
N VAL A 330 9.82 13.35 -13.47
CA VAL A 330 8.49 12.73 -13.56
C VAL A 330 8.41 11.85 -14.81
N GLN A 331 8.85 12.33 -15.98
CA GLN A 331 8.80 11.56 -17.22
C GLN A 331 9.61 10.27 -17.16
N THR A 332 10.76 10.30 -16.48
CA THR A 332 11.68 9.18 -16.38
C THR A 332 11.39 8.23 -15.22
N PHE A 333 10.46 8.60 -14.32
CA PHE A 333 10.07 7.83 -13.15
C PHE A 333 9.80 6.35 -13.48
N SER A 334 10.39 5.46 -12.68
CA SER A 334 10.38 4.01 -12.92
C SER A 334 9.00 3.37 -12.73
N GLY A 335 8.10 4.00 -11.98
CA GLY A 335 6.74 3.51 -11.76
C GLY A 335 5.86 3.58 -13.02
N PHE A 336 6.20 4.45 -13.98
CA PHE A 336 5.43 4.58 -15.21
C PHE A 336 5.69 3.44 -16.19
N SER A 337 4.60 2.89 -16.73
CA SER A 337 4.67 1.96 -17.85
C SER A 337 5.22 2.64 -19.11
N LYS A 338 5.59 1.84 -20.10
CA LYS A 338 5.99 2.37 -21.42
C LYS A 338 4.89 3.24 -22.03
N ALA A 339 3.62 2.93 -21.77
CA ALA A 339 2.46 3.69 -22.27
C ALA A 339 2.35 5.07 -21.64
N ALA A 340 2.49 5.16 -20.32
CA ALA A 340 2.52 6.44 -19.63
C ALA A 340 3.69 7.31 -20.09
N LYS A 341 4.89 6.73 -20.24
CA LYS A 341 6.06 7.45 -20.75
C LYS A 341 5.88 7.94 -22.18
N CYS A 342 5.26 7.14 -23.04
CA CYS A 342 4.96 7.54 -24.41
C CYS A 342 3.90 8.64 -24.48
N SER A 343 2.83 8.54 -23.70
CA SER A 343 1.81 9.59 -23.54
C SER A 343 2.45 10.95 -23.19
N MET A 344 3.28 10.97 -22.14
CA MET A 344 4.01 12.18 -21.74
C MET A 344 4.94 12.70 -22.84
N SER A 345 5.70 11.82 -23.49
CA SER A 345 6.65 12.20 -24.55
C SER A 345 5.98 12.81 -25.79
N GLN A 346 4.72 12.46 -26.06
CA GLN A 346 3.94 13.02 -27.17
C GLN A 346 3.27 14.35 -26.81
N SER A 347 2.97 14.58 -25.53
CA SER A 347 2.15 15.70 -25.07
C SER A 347 2.93 16.81 -24.37
N TRP A 348 4.09 16.51 -23.78
CA TRP A 348 4.94 17.46 -23.07
C TRP A 348 5.97 18.06 -24.02
N LEU A 349 5.82 19.34 -24.35
CA LEU A 349 6.78 20.09 -25.16
C LEU A 349 7.93 20.59 -24.27
N LEU A 350 8.82 19.70 -23.85
CA LEU A 350 9.95 20.06 -22.99
C LEU A 350 11.02 20.84 -23.80
N PRO A 351 11.49 22.01 -23.32
CA PRO A 351 12.42 22.87 -24.06
C PRO A 351 13.87 22.33 -24.15
N TRP A 352 14.16 21.17 -23.59
CA TRP A 352 15.53 20.62 -23.50
C TRP A 352 15.64 19.22 -24.13
N PRO A 353 16.76 18.89 -24.80
CA PRO A 353 16.98 17.57 -25.37
C PRO A 353 17.54 16.61 -24.29
N VAL A 354 16.80 16.35 -23.22
CA VAL A 354 17.34 15.58 -22.06
C VAL A 354 16.90 14.12 -22.06
N VAL A 355 15.82 13.77 -22.74
CA VAL A 355 15.48 12.36 -22.94
C VAL A 355 15.56 12.11 -24.43
N SER A 356 16.49 11.25 -24.86
CA SER A 356 16.43 10.62 -26.18
C SER A 356 14.97 10.31 -26.44
N ARG A 357 14.32 11.02 -27.38
CA ARG A 357 12.86 10.95 -27.61
C ARG A 357 12.50 9.50 -27.46
N LEU A 358 11.85 9.13 -26.35
CA LEU A 358 11.55 7.74 -26.08
C LEU A 358 10.69 7.37 -27.28
N SER A 359 11.25 6.61 -28.20
CA SER A 359 10.68 6.46 -29.53
C SER A 359 9.43 5.64 -29.32
N CYS A 360 8.31 6.35 -29.15
CA CYS A 360 6.99 5.77 -29.10
C CYS A 360 6.93 4.81 -30.29
N PRO A 361 6.76 3.51 -30.04
CA PRO A 361 6.87 2.53 -31.10
C PRO A 361 5.90 2.87 -32.23
N SER A 362 6.39 2.85 -33.47
CA SER A 362 5.53 2.86 -34.65
C SER A 362 5.01 1.45 -34.87
N CYS A 363 3.74 1.29 -35.22
CA CYS A 363 3.14 -0.01 -35.55
C CYS A 363 3.13 -0.29 -37.06
N GLN A 364 4.14 0.21 -37.80
CA GLN A 364 4.23 0.05 -39.27
C GLN A 364 5.00 -1.19 -39.73
N GLU A 365 5.79 -1.85 -38.88
CA GLU A 365 6.34 -3.16 -39.23
C GLU A 365 5.21 -4.20 -39.14
N ILE A 366 4.94 -4.87 -40.26
CA ILE A 366 3.77 -5.73 -40.54
C ILE A 366 3.54 -6.84 -39.49
N ASN A 367 4.50 -7.11 -38.60
CA ASN A 367 4.46 -8.17 -37.58
C ASN A 367 4.78 -7.73 -36.15
N VAL A 368 4.83 -6.42 -35.84
CA VAL A 368 5.21 -5.95 -34.49
C VAL A 368 4.01 -5.29 -33.79
N PRO A 369 3.31 -5.98 -32.86
CA PRO A 369 2.32 -5.34 -32.00
C PRO A 369 2.98 -4.28 -31.11
N CYS A 370 2.22 -3.28 -30.67
CA CYS A 370 2.74 -2.20 -29.83
C CYS A 370 3.51 -2.77 -28.61
N PRO A 371 4.80 -2.43 -28.43
CA PRO A 371 5.60 -2.83 -27.29
C PRO A 371 4.94 -2.40 -25.97
N GLY A 372 4.40 -3.35 -25.22
CA GLY A 372 3.69 -3.08 -23.96
C GLY A 372 2.33 -3.79 -23.81
N GLY A 373 1.88 -4.57 -24.80
CA GLY A 373 0.66 -5.38 -24.67
C GLY A 373 -0.62 -4.54 -24.75
N SER A 374 -1.66 -4.93 -24.00
CA SER A 374 -3.00 -4.32 -24.01
C SER A 374 -3.09 -2.86 -23.55
N GLU A 375 -1.97 -2.23 -23.18
CA GLU A 375 -1.88 -0.82 -22.77
C GLU A 375 -1.86 0.16 -23.96
N PHE A 376 -1.71 -0.34 -25.19
CA PHE A 376 -1.59 0.47 -26.40
C PHE A 376 -2.53 0.01 -27.51
N ALA A 377 -3.05 0.99 -28.27
CA ALA A 377 -3.75 0.78 -29.54
C ALA A 377 -2.92 1.32 -30.70
N CYS A 378 -2.83 0.56 -31.80
CA CYS A 378 -2.26 1.07 -33.05
C CYS A 378 -3.32 1.93 -33.76
N VAL A 379 -3.08 3.24 -33.85
CA VAL A 379 -3.97 4.19 -34.54
C VAL A 379 -3.19 4.87 -35.66
N ALA A 380 -3.51 4.52 -36.91
CA ALA A 380 -2.89 5.04 -38.13
C ALA A 380 -1.34 4.98 -38.10
N GLY A 381 -0.78 3.81 -37.80
CA GLY A 381 0.67 3.59 -37.81
C GLY A 381 1.42 4.08 -36.57
N THR A 382 0.73 4.63 -35.57
CA THR A 382 1.33 5.08 -34.30
C THR A 382 0.73 4.34 -33.11
N CYS A 383 1.54 3.84 -32.17
CA CYS A 383 1.04 3.31 -30.90
C CYS A 383 0.56 4.44 -29.99
N ARG A 384 -0.69 4.32 -29.50
CA ARG A 384 -1.36 5.29 -28.63
C ARG A 384 -1.81 4.66 -27.32
N PRO A 385 -1.69 5.35 -26.18
CA PRO A 385 -2.07 4.80 -24.88
C PRO A 385 -3.59 4.55 -24.79
N ILE A 386 -3.97 3.46 -24.15
CA ILE A 386 -5.36 3.16 -23.79
C ILE A 386 -5.60 3.60 -22.33
N ASN A 387 -6.67 4.35 -22.10
CA ASN A 387 -7.11 4.82 -20.79
C ASN A 387 -8.59 4.47 -20.57
N GLY A 388 -8.85 3.30 -19.97
CA GLY A 388 -10.19 2.72 -19.88
C GLY A 388 -10.73 2.35 -21.27
N ASN A 389 -11.93 2.83 -21.62
CA ASN A 389 -12.54 2.62 -22.94
C ASN A 389 -12.12 3.66 -23.99
N PHE A 390 -11.09 4.48 -23.72
CA PHE A 390 -10.68 5.58 -24.59
C PHE A 390 -9.20 5.48 -24.98
N ILE A 391 -8.89 5.89 -26.20
CA ILE A 391 -7.52 5.98 -26.73
C ILE A 391 -7.10 7.46 -26.72
N GLU A 392 -5.94 7.77 -26.12
CA GLU A 392 -5.38 9.11 -26.09
C GLU A 392 -4.67 9.41 -27.43
N LEU A 393 -5.15 10.38 -28.19
CA LEU A 393 -4.60 10.75 -29.51
C LEU A 393 -3.49 11.81 -29.41
N GLY A 394 -3.26 12.38 -28.22
CA GLY A 394 -2.36 13.50 -27.99
C GLY A 394 -3.00 14.85 -28.31
N ARG A 395 -2.18 15.90 -28.41
CA ARG A 395 -2.65 17.26 -28.69
C ARG A 395 -3.03 17.45 -30.17
N ALA A 396 -4.20 18.04 -30.44
CA ALA A 396 -4.72 18.29 -31.78
C ALA A 396 -5.24 19.72 -31.96
N ALA A 397 -5.08 20.28 -33.17
CA ALA A 397 -5.70 21.54 -33.55
C ALA A 397 -7.12 21.25 -34.06
N TRP A 398 -8.13 21.73 -33.33
CA TRP A 398 -9.54 21.48 -33.64
C TRP A 398 -10.31 22.80 -33.72
N ALA A 399 -11.28 22.88 -34.63
CA ALA A 399 -12.25 23.97 -34.71
C ALA A 399 -13.63 23.36 -34.42
N PRO A 400 -14.28 23.64 -33.28
CA PRO A 400 -15.57 23.01 -32.96
C PRO A 400 -16.69 23.57 -33.82
N GLY A 401 -17.56 22.69 -34.34
CA GLY A 401 -18.99 22.98 -34.47
C GLY A 401 -19.68 22.77 -33.11
N PRO A 402 -20.78 23.47 -32.80
CA PRO A 402 -21.29 23.57 -31.44
C PRO A 402 -22.03 22.30 -31.01
N SER A 403 -21.48 21.52 -30.08
CA SER A 403 -22.30 20.65 -29.23
C SER A 403 -21.63 20.30 -27.90
N ALA A 404 -22.40 20.59 -26.83
CA ALA A 404 -22.25 20.22 -25.42
C ALA A 404 -20.87 20.43 -24.75
N THR A 405 -20.74 21.55 -24.04
CA THR A 405 -19.73 21.78 -23.00
C THR A 405 -20.16 21.09 -21.71
N ALA A 406 -19.42 20.06 -21.29
CA ALA A 406 -19.43 19.58 -19.91
C ALA A 406 -18.20 20.17 -19.20
N VAL A 407 -18.36 20.63 -17.95
CA VAL A 407 -17.28 21.23 -17.13
C VAL A 407 -16.95 20.25 -15.99
N GLY A 408 -15.68 19.91 -15.83
CA GLY A 408 -15.19 19.09 -14.72
C GLY A 408 -15.05 17.59 -15.01
N SER A 409 -14.81 16.81 -13.94
CA SER A 409 -14.37 15.40 -13.86
C SER A 409 -15.23 14.34 -14.58
N GLY A 410 -16.22 14.74 -15.37
CA GLY A 410 -17.20 13.88 -16.01
C GLY A 410 -17.02 13.67 -17.51
N CYS A 411 -15.89 14.00 -18.14
CA CYS A 411 -15.78 13.93 -19.61
C CYS A 411 -15.89 12.51 -20.18
N ARG A 412 -15.31 11.54 -19.47
CA ARG A 412 -15.43 10.12 -19.82
C ARG A 412 -16.84 9.63 -19.54
N GLU A 413 -17.40 9.99 -18.40
CA GLU A 413 -18.73 9.61 -17.94
C GLU A 413 -19.80 10.21 -18.85
N ALA A 414 -19.64 11.47 -19.24
CA ALA A 414 -20.50 12.18 -20.19
C ALA A 414 -20.42 11.56 -21.57
N CYS A 415 -19.23 11.21 -22.07
CA CYS A 415 -19.13 10.50 -23.34
C CYS A 415 -19.64 9.05 -23.25
N ALA A 416 -19.43 8.36 -22.12
CA ALA A 416 -19.92 7.01 -21.89
C ALA A 416 -21.46 6.95 -21.77
N ALA A 417 -22.09 8.01 -21.25
CA ALA A 417 -23.54 8.12 -21.10
C ALA A 417 -24.30 8.29 -22.44
N TRP A 418 -23.61 8.60 -23.54
CA TRP A 418 -24.21 8.80 -24.86
C TRP A 418 -23.78 7.72 -25.84
N GLU A 419 -24.72 6.96 -26.40
CA GLU A 419 -24.45 5.87 -27.35
C GLU A 419 -23.67 6.34 -28.59
N ASN A 420 -24.00 7.53 -29.10
CA ASN A 420 -23.36 8.12 -30.29
C ASN A 420 -22.09 8.92 -29.98
N CYS A 421 -21.53 8.83 -28.77
CA CYS A 421 -20.27 9.50 -28.48
C CYS A 421 -19.09 8.70 -29.05
N SER A 422 -18.36 9.32 -29.98
CA SER A 422 -17.15 8.79 -30.59
C SER A 422 -15.87 9.17 -29.81
N GLY A 423 -15.94 10.10 -28.86
CA GLY A 423 -14.77 10.61 -28.13
C GLY A 423 -15.03 11.94 -27.44
N PHE A 424 -14.01 12.55 -26.87
CA PHE A 424 -14.11 13.90 -26.31
C PHE A 424 -12.78 14.65 -26.43
N LEU A 425 -12.87 15.97 -26.37
CA LEU A 425 -11.73 16.88 -26.31
C LEU A 425 -11.61 17.47 -24.93
N LEU A 426 -10.40 17.53 -24.39
CA LEU A 426 -10.08 18.23 -23.16
C LEU A 426 -9.45 19.59 -23.49
N LEU A 427 -10.19 20.65 -23.18
CA LEU A 427 -9.82 22.04 -23.44
C LEU A 427 -8.87 22.57 -22.35
N LYS A 428 -8.17 23.68 -22.65
CA LYS A 428 -7.17 24.29 -21.77
C LYS A 428 -7.74 24.74 -20.41
N ASP A 429 -9.02 25.06 -20.36
CA ASP A 429 -9.73 25.47 -19.15
C ASP A 429 -10.28 24.28 -18.33
N GLY A 430 -9.92 23.04 -18.71
CA GLY A 430 -10.40 21.81 -18.06
C GLY A 430 -11.83 21.41 -18.46
N SER A 431 -12.50 22.19 -19.31
CA SER A 431 -13.78 21.79 -19.90
C SER A 431 -13.59 20.77 -21.02
N CYS A 432 -14.67 20.10 -21.42
CA CYS A 432 -14.63 19.16 -22.52
C CYS A 432 -15.82 19.27 -23.46
N SER A 433 -15.56 18.87 -24.71
CA SER A 433 -16.55 18.80 -25.78
C SER A 433 -16.64 17.37 -26.28
N THR A 434 -17.84 16.78 -26.25
CA THR A 434 -18.09 15.43 -26.76
C THR A 434 -18.11 15.41 -28.29
N LEU A 435 -17.56 14.35 -28.86
CA LEU A 435 -17.43 14.17 -30.30
C LEU A 435 -18.51 13.21 -30.80
N HIS A 436 -19.31 13.64 -31.76
CA HIS A 436 -20.32 12.83 -32.42
C HIS A 436 -19.97 12.66 -33.92
N GLY A 437 -19.03 11.76 -34.22
CA GLY A 437 -18.62 11.39 -35.59
C GLY A 437 -17.25 11.93 -36.02
N GLY A 438 -16.46 11.05 -36.65
CA GLY A 438 -15.21 11.33 -37.38
C GLY A 438 -13.98 11.72 -36.54
N LEU A 439 -12.84 11.05 -36.78
CA LEU A 439 -11.53 11.42 -36.22
C LEU A 439 -10.95 12.69 -36.88
N PRO A 440 -10.11 13.48 -36.18
CA PRO A 440 -9.52 14.71 -36.71
C PRO A 440 -8.57 14.49 -37.89
N ILE A 441 -8.66 15.40 -38.87
CA ILE A 441 -7.95 15.38 -40.17
C ILE A 441 -6.51 15.94 -40.07
N LYS A 442 -6.19 16.78 -39.07
CA LYS A 442 -4.83 17.31 -38.82
C LYS A 442 -4.39 17.06 -37.37
N ARG A 443 -3.23 16.44 -37.20
CA ARG A 443 -2.70 15.93 -35.92
C ARG A 443 -1.36 16.61 -35.61
N GLY A 444 -1.13 17.01 -34.36
CA GLY A 444 0.19 17.44 -33.88
C GLY A 444 0.47 18.95 -33.76
N GLU A 445 -0.49 19.85 -34.03
CA GLU A 445 -0.25 21.31 -34.03
C GLU A 445 -1.13 22.12 -33.06
N GLY A 446 -1.93 21.48 -32.19
CA GLY A 446 -2.88 22.20 -31.31
C GLY A 446 -2.60 22.08 -29.81
N HIS A 447 -3.42 22.75 -29.00
CA HIS A 447 -3.28 22.79 -27.54
C HIS A 447 -4.24 21.86 -26.78
N THR A 448 -5.22 21.27 -27.49
CA THR A 448 -6.33 20.51 -26.91
C THR A 448 -6.02 19.01 -26.95
N LEU A 449 -6.18 18.30 -25.84
CA LEU A 449 -5.94 16.84 -25.80
C LEU A 449 -7.19 16.10 -26.31
N ALA A 450 -7.01 15.15 -27.22
CA ALA A 450 -8.13 14.41 -27.82
C ALA A 450 -8.17 12.95 -27.35
N PHE A 451 -9.37 12.49 -27.00
CA PHE A 451 -9.66 11.10 -26.64
C PHE A 451 -10.72 10.55 -27.60
N VAL A 452 -10.51 9.34 -28.10
CA VAL A 452 -11.51 8.63 -28.92
C VAL A 452 -12.00 7.39 -28.19
N LYS A 453 -13.31 7.15 -28.21
CA LYS A 453 -13.92 5.91 -27.69
C LYS A 453 -13.40 4.75 -28.53
N ARG A 454 -13.02 3.65 -27.85
CA ARG A 454 -12.47 2.47 -28.51
C ARG A 454 -13.53 1.85 -29.43
N ASP A 455 -13.27 1.87 -30.74
CA ASP A 455 -14.11 1.29 -31.79
C ASP A 455 -13.25 0.45 -32.74
N CYS A 456 -13.70 -0.78 -33.03
CA CYS A 456 -13.10 -1.73 -33.97
C CYS A 456 -12.84 -1.12 -35.36
N SER A 457 -13.64 -0.15 -35.80
CA SER A 457 -13.49 0.54 -37.10
C SER A 457 -12.20 1.37 -37.22
N LEU A 458 -11.57 1.71 -36.10
CA LEU A 458 -10.37 2.56 -36.04
C LEU A 458 -9.05 1.77 -36.08
N PHE A 459 -9.12 0.44 -36.12
CA PHE A 459 -7.97 -0.47 -36.11
C PHE A 459 -7.67 -1.00 -37.52
N SER A 460 -6.39 -1.09 -37.88
CA SER A 460 -5.94 -1.73 -39.12
C SER A 460 -5.34 -3.10 -38.81
N CYS A 461 -5.84 -4.16 -39.44
CA CYS A 461 -5.25 -5.51 -39.32
C CYS A 461 -4.00 -5.67 -40.21
N PRO A 462 -3.01 -6.50 -39.79
CA PRO A 462 -1.86 -6.85 -40.61
C PRO A 462 -2.24 -7.43 -41.99
N ALA A 463 -1.39 -7.22 -43.00
CA ALA A 463 -1.57 -7.82 -44.32
C ALA A 463 -1.62 -9.35 -44.22
N GLY A 464 -2.71 -9.97 -44.68
CA GLY A 464 -2.96 -11.41 -44.54
C GLY A 464 -3.98 -11.79 -43.45
N SER A 465 -4.46 -10.83 -42.65
CA SER A 465 -5.46 -11.08 -41.61
C SER A 465 -6.73 -10.24 -41.78
N VAL A 466 -7.84 -10.69 -41.20
CA VAL A 466 -9.14 -9.98 -41.23
C VAL A 466 -9.68 -9.75 -39.81
N PRO A 467 -10.36 -8.62 -39.54
CA PRO A 467 -11.01 -8.37 -38.26
C PRO A 467 -12.15 -9.38 -38.04
N VAL A 468 -12.27 -9.95 -36.84
CA VAL A 468 -13.43 -10.80 -36.51
C VAL A 468 -14.65 -9.91 -36.28
N ASN A 469 -15.66 -10.06 -37.11
CA ASN A 469 -16.95 -9.42 -36.90
C ASN A 469 -17.78 -10.29 -35.95
N GLN A 470 -17.55 -10.17 -34.63
CA GLN A 470 -18.44 -10.81 -33.66
C GLN A 470 -19.68 -9.93 -33.46
N SER A 471 -20.78 -10.31 -34.10
CA SER A 471 -22.09 -9.78 -33.76
C SER A 471 -22.45 -10.23 -32.34
N GLY A 472 -22.31 -9.34 -31.36
CA GLY A 472 -23.17 -9.33 -30.17
C GLY A 472 -22.60 -9.73 -28.81
N LYS A 473 -21.32 -9.48 -28.47
CA LYS A 473 -20.87 -9.51 -27.06
C LYS A 473 -19.86 -8.41 -26.75
N ASP A 474 -20.14 -7.65 -25.69
CA ASP A 474 -19.42 -6.48 -25.16
C ASP A 474 -18.05 -6.78 -24.53
N ASP A 475 -17.29 -7.75 -25.05
CA ASP A 475 -15.90 -7.98 -24.63
C ASP A 475 -14.94 -7.20 -25.54
N PHE A 476 -14.86 -5.89 -25.28
CA PHE A 476 -14.05 -4.92 -26.03
C PHE A 476 -12.52 -5.12 -25.92
N ASN A 477 -12.03 -6.18 -25.28
CA ASN A 477 -10.61 -6.30 -24.92
C ASN A 477 -9.68 -6.82 -26.03
N ALA A 478 -10.18 -7.34 -27.15
CA ALA A 478 -9.33 -7.69 -28.29
C ALA A 478 -10.06 -7.46 -29.60
N ALA A 479 -9.59 -6.48 -30.40
CA ALA A 479 -9.78 -6.58 -31.84
C ALA A 479 -8.83 -7.70 -32.29
N THR A 480 -9.30 -8.95 -32.26
CA THR A 480 -8.53 -10.10 -32.75
C THR A 480 -8.58 -10.07 -34.27
N CYS A 481 -7.42 -9.85 -34.90
CA CYS A 481 -7.25 -10.16 -36.30
C CYS A 481 -7.05 -11.68 -36.42
N CYS A 482 -7.84 -12.36 -37.27
CA CYS A 482 -7.66 -13.78 -37.53
C CYS A 482 -6.70 -13.99 -38.71
N ALA A 483 -5.75 -14.90 -38.52
CA ALA A 483 -4.89 -15.49 -39.54
C ALA A 483 -5.00 -17.03 -39.45
N CYS A 484 -4.65 -17.74 -40.52
CA CYS A 484 -4.66 -19.21 -40.48
C CYS A 484 -3.54 -19.75 -39.56
N LEU A 485 -3.78 -20.91 -38.94
CA LEU A 485 -2.73 -21.61 -38.18
C LEU A 485 -1.55 -21.94 -39.13
N PRO A 486 -0.29 -21.95 -38.65
CA PRO A 486 0.89 -22.06 -39.53
C PRO A 486 0.94 -23.29 -40.43
N HIS A 487 0.19 -24.35 -40.11
CA HIS A 487 0.13 -25.60 -40.87
C HIS A 487 -1.06 -25.66 -41.86
N LEU A 488 -1.88 -24.61 -41.94
CA LEU A 488 -3.01 -24.47 -42.85
C LEU A 488 -2.67 -23.51 -44.00
N VAL A 489 -3.24 -23.77 -45.17
CA VAL A 489 -3.10 -22.96 -46.38
C VAL A 489 -4.28 -22.00 -46.51
N GLU A 490 -3.99 -20.73 -46.80
CA GLU A 490 -4.99 -19.67 -46.95
C GLU A 490 -5.72 -19.74 -48.29
N GLU A 491 -7.05 -19.64 -48.28
CA GLU A 491 -7.89 -19.46 -49.47
C GLU A 491 -8.83 -18.26 -49.27
N ARG A 492 -8.73 -17.25 -50.15
CA ARG A 492 -9.63 -16.10 -50.13
C ARG A 492 -10.90 -16.37 -50.91
N ARG A 493 -12.06 -16.23 -50.25
CA ARG A 493 -13.37 -16.17 -50.88
C ARG A 493 -14.10 -14.89 -50.44
N GLY A 494 -14.04 -13.85 -51.26
CA GLY A 494 -14.63 -12.55 -50.94
C GLY A 494 -13.99 -11.89 -49.71
N ALA A 495 -14.80 -11.40 -48.77
CA ALA A 495 -14.36 -10.74 -47.53
C ALA A 495 -13.98 -11.71 -46.39
N ALA A 496 -14.09 -13.03 -46.60
CA ALA A 496 -13.83 -14.05 -45.59
C ALA A 496 -12.52 -14.83 -45.87
N LEU A 497 -11.69 -15.00 -44.84
CA LEU A 497 -10.50 -15.85 -44.86
C LEU A 497 -10.89 -17.29 -44.53
N HIS A 498 -10.64 -18.24 -45.44
CA HIS A 498 -10.82 -19.67 -45.20
C HIS A 498 -9.45 -20.36 -45.09
N CYS A 499 -9.29 -21.23 -44.09
CA CYS A 499 -8.09 -22.03 -43.89
C CYS A 499 -8.35 -23.48 -44.31
N ARG A 500 -7.43 -24.08 -45.06
CA ARG A 500 -7.52 -25.48 -45.51
C ARG A 500 -6.26 -26.27 -45.19
N CYS A 501 -6.39 -27.59 -45.12
CA CYS A 501 -5.23 -28.45 -44.98
C CYS A 501 -4.34 -28.42 -46.24
N PRO A 502 -3.03 -28.66 -46.11
CA PRO A 502 -2.11 -28.77 -47.24
C PRO A 502 -2.54 -29.83 -48.26
N PRO A 503 -2.04 -29.76 -49.51
CA PRO A 503 -2.22 -30.85 -50.47
C PRO A 503 -1.79 -32.18 -49.81
N HIS A 504 -2.51 -33.27 -50.07
CA HIS A 504 -2.29 -34.61 -49.49
C HIS A 504 -2.87 -34.88 -48.08
N GLN A 505 -3.58 -33.92 -47.47
CA GLN A 505 -4.24 -34.09 -46.16
C GLN A 505 -5.72 -33.69 -46.19
N TYR A 506 -6.51 -34.24 -45.27
CA TYR A 506 -7.91 -33.84 -45.04
C TYR A 506 -8.07 -33.27 -43.63
N GLY A 507 -9.05 -32.38 -43.45
CA GLY A 507 -9.33 -31.76 -42.16
C GLY A 507 -10.33 -32.56 -41.34
N HIS A 508 -10.05 -32.76 -40.05
CA HIS A 508 -11.02 -33.24 -39.07
C HIS A 508 -10.89 -32.45 -37.77
N GLY A 509 -11.81 -31.50 -37.54
CA GLY A 509 -11.65 -30.52 -36.46
C GLY A 509 -10.56 -29.48 -36.78
N PRO A 510 -9.75 -29.03 -35.82
CA PRO A 510 -8.68 -28.05 -36.05
C PRO A 510 -7.42 -28.64 -36.71
N ASP A 511 -7.34 -29.97 -36.83
CA ASP A 511 -6.14 -30.70 -37.25
C ASP A 511 -6.27 -31.31 -38.66
N CYS A 512 -5.12 -31.49 -39.31
CA CYS A 512 -5.00 -32.11 -40.62
C CYS A 512 -4.42 -33.53 -40.52
N TYR A 513 -5.07 -34.48 -41.21
CA TYR A 513 -4.71 -35.89 -41.19
C TYR A 513 -4.40 -36.41 -42.60
N SER A 514 -3.53 -37.41 -42.65
CA SER A 514 -3.16 -38.10 -43.87
C SER A 514 -3.99 -39.37 -44.07
N CYS A 515 -4.28 -39.70 -45.32
CA CYS A 515 -4.88 -40.99 -45.68
C CYS A 515 -3.84 -42.11 -45.64
N GLY A 516 -4.24 -43.29 -45.16
CA GLY A 516 -3.39 -44.47 -45.08
C GLY A 516 -3.07 -45.11 -46.44
N PRO A 517 -2.16 -46.08 -46.50
CA PRO A 517 -1.82 -46.81 -47.73
C PRO A 517 -3.08 -47.35 -48.43
N GLY A 518 -3.10 -47.30 -49.75
CA GLY A 518 -4.26 -47.70 -50.57
C GLY A 518 -5.35 -46.63 -50.74
N SER A 519 -5.21 -45.46 -50.12
CA SER A 519 -6.22 -44.37 -50.18
C SER A 519 -5.62 -42.97 -50.38
N TYR A 520 -6.45 -42.01 -50.82
CA TYR A 520 -6.08 -40.59 -51.04
C TYR A 520 -7.19 -39.62 -50.59
N PRO A 521 -6.88 -38.34 -50.27
CA PRO A 521 -7.84 -37.41 -49.68
C PRO A 521 -8.93 -36.94 -50.66
N ASN A 522 -10.20 -36.95 -50.22
CA ASN A 522 -11.33 -36.46 -51.00
C ASN A 522 -11.39 -34.92 -51.03
N ARG A 523 -11.14 -34.31 -52.19
CA ARG A 523 -11.05 -32.84 -52.34
C ARG A 523 -12.39 -32.09 -52.34
N PHE A 524 -13.52 -32.78 -52.45
CA PHE A 524 -14.84 -32.15 -52.62
C PHE A 524 -15.67 -32.03 -51.34
N GLY A 525 -15.17 -32.54 -50.20
CA GLY A 525 -15.66 -32.18 -48.86
C GLY A 525 -17.03 -32.71 -48.44
N TYR A 526 -17.71 -33.49 -49.28
CA TYR A 526 -18.97 -34.16 -48.92
C TYR A 526 -18.82 -35.67 -49.12
N GLY A 527 -18.70 -36.42 -48.03
CA GLY A 527 -18.56 -37.89 -48.05
C GLY A 527 -17.37 -38.41 -47.25
N GLN A 528 -16.95 -39.65 -47.53
CA GLN A 528 -15.79 -40.27 -46.86
C GLN A 528 -14.51 -39.45 -47.09
N PRO A 529 -13.69 -39.22 -46.04
CA PRO A 529 -12.53 -38.32 -46.09
C PRO A 529 -11.37 -38.86 -46.94
N CYS A 530 -11.26 -40.18 -47.07
CA CYS A 530 -10.29 -40.86 -47.93
C CYS A 530 -11.02 -41.74 -48.94
N LEU A 531 -10.61 -41.67 -50.21
CA LEU A 531 -11.09 -42.51 -51.30
C LEU A 531 -10.06 -43.62 -51.56
N GLU A 532 -10.52 -44.84 -51.77
CA GLU A 532 -9.64 -45.97 -52.12
C GLU A 532 -9.13 -45.86 -53.56
N CYS A 533 -7.93 -46.37 -53.79
CA CYS A 533 -7.33 -46.43 -55.12
C CYS A 533 -8.03 -47.48 -56.01
N GLU A 534 -8.30 -47.12 -57.25
CA GLU A 534 -8.89 -48.05 -58.23
C GLU A 534 -7.89 -49.15 -58.63
N SER A 535 -8.41 -50.30 -59.06
CA SER A 535 -7.63 -51.49 -59.42
C SER A 535 -6.53 -51.17 -60.45
N GLY A 536 -5.27 -51.48 -60.11
CA GLY A 536 -4.10 -51.18 -60.95
C GLY A 536 -3.33 -49.92 -60.53
N THR A 537 -3.83 -49.18 -59.55
CA THR A 537 -3.14 -48.05 -58.92
C THR A 537 -2.89 -48.32 -57.44
N PHE A 538 -1.86 -47.69 -56.86
CA PHE A 538 -1.53 -47.82 -55.44
C PHE A 538 -1.19 -46.45 -54.83
N SER A 539 -1.37 -46.34 -53.52
CA SER A 539 -0.98 -45.18 -52.72
C SER A 539 -0.11 -45.68 -51.56
N PRO A 540 1.15 -45.25 -51.42
CA PRO A 540 1.98 -45.61 -50.26
C PRO A 540 1.62 -44.83 -48.98
N GLY A 541 0.56 -44.01 -49.01
CA GLY A 541 0.23 -43.00 -48.00
C GLY A 541 0.89 -41.64 -48.32
N ASN A 542 0.24 -40.52 -47.94
CA ASN A 542 0.67 -39.13 -48.23
C ASN A 542 0.73 -38.71 -49.71
N VAL A 543 -0.11 -39.28 -50.59
CA VAL A 543 -0.24 -38.82 -51.98
C VAL A 543 -1.60 -38.17 -52.23
N SER A 544 -1.68 -37.27 -53.20
CA SER A 544 -2.91 -36.52 -53.50
C SER A 544 -3.84 -37.29 -54.43
N GLU A 545 -3.29 -38.26 -55.16
CA GLU A 545 -3.89 -39.08 -56.21
C GLU A 545 -3.12 -40.42 -56.28
N CYS A 546 -3.75 -41.49 -56.74
CA CYS A 546 -3.15 -42.83 -56.81
C CYS A 546 -2.15 -42.98 -57.97
N LEU A 547 -1.08 -43.75 -57.75
CA LEU A 547 0.01 -43.97 -58.69
C LEU A 547 -0.18 -45.29 -59.46
N THR A 548 0.12 -45.33 -60.76
CA THR A 548 0.00 -46.54 -61.59
C THR A 548 1.21 -47.48 -61.43
N CYS A 549 0.98 -48.80 -61.30
CA CYS A 549 2.04 -49.82 -61.19
C CYS A 549 2.18 -50.65 -62.49
N PRO A 550 3.38 -50.88 -63.05
CA PRO A 550 3.50 -51.52 -64.38
C PRO A 550 3.23 -53.04 -64.43
N TYR A 551 3.43 -53.83 -63.37
CA TYR A 551 3.26 -55.30 -63.41
C TYR A 551 2.87 -55.90 -62.03
N THR A 552 1.56 -56.17 -61.86
CA THR A 552 0.81 -56.92 -60.80
C THR A 552 1.16 -56.77 -59.31
N ILE A 553 0.13 -56.48 -58.50
CA ILE A 553 0.16 -56.21 -57.04
C ILE A 553 -0.23 -57.45 -56.24
N HIS A 554 0.47 -57.74 -55.14
CA HIS A 554 0.01 -58.69 -54.11
C HIS A 554 0.29 -58.11 -52.71
N GLU A 555 -0.77 -57.95 -51.89
CA GLU A 555 -0.74 -57.41 -50.52
C GLU A 555 0.12 -56.14 -50.35
N ASP A 556 -0.27 -55.08 -51.06
CA ASP A 556 0.22 -53.70 -50.88
C ASP A 556 1.73 -53.47 -51.03
N HIS A 557 2.46 -54.44 -51.60
CA HIS A 557 3.86 -54.30 -51.99
C HIS A 557 4.14 -54.93 -53.36
N CYS A 558 5.11 -54.38 -54.10
CA CYS A 558 5.75 -55.09 -55.21
C CYS A 558 6.78 -56.07 -54.62
N ILE A 559 6.50 -57.38 -54.63
CA ILE A 559 7.29 -58.39 -53.89
C ILE A 559 8.17 -59.25 -54.80
N TRP A 560 9.38 -59.56 -54.31
CA TRP A 560 10.09 -60.83 -54.56
C TRP A 560 10.52 -61.49 -53.23
N TRP A 561 10.47 -62.84 -53.22
CA TRP A 561 11.01 -63.86 -52.29
C TRP A 561 10.18 -64.42 -51.09
N THR A 562 9.64 -65.62 -51.31
CA THR A 562 9.14 -66.62 -50.34
C THR A 562 10.07 -67.84 -50.33
N LEU A 563 10.57 -68.34 -49.17
CA LEU A 563 11.00 -69.74 -48.95
C LEU A 563 11.55 -70.01 -47.52
N LEU A 564 10.74 -69.89 -46.45
CA LEU A 564 11.16 -70.44 -45.14
C LEU A 564 10.03 -70.75 -44.13
N TRP A 565 8.84 -71.18 -44.58
CA TRP A 565 7.73 -71.47 -43.66
C TRP A 565 7.11 -72.86 -43.81
N ALA A 566 7.76 -73.77 -44.52
CA ALA A 566 7.25 -75.12 -44.79
C ALA A 566 7.71 -76.19 -43.78
N LEU A 567 7.92 -75.88 -42.48
CA LEU A 567 8.46 -76.89 -41.57
C LEU A 567 7.92 -77.00 -40.13
N VAL A 568 6.93 -76.22 -39.68
CA VAL A 568 6.47 -76.44 -38.29
C VAL A 568 4.97 -76.20 -38.10
N THR A 569 4.16 -77.13 -38.59
CA THR A 569 2.89 -77.48 -37.93
C THR A 569 2.60 -78.96 -38.12
N LEU A 570 1.97 -79.55 -37.08
CA LEU A 570 1.52 -80.94 -36.91
C LEU A 570 2.54 -81.81 -36.16
N ALA A 571 2.25 -82.46 -35.04
CA ALA A 571 1.00 -82.76 -34.35
C ALA A 571 1.32 -83.21 -32.91
N GLY A 572 0.32 -83.28 -32.03
CA GLY A 572 0.41 -84.15 -30.85
C GLY A 572 -0.10 -83.53 -29.57
N ILE A 573 -1.42 -83.59 -29.39
CA ILE A 573 -2.12 -83.39 -28.14
C ILE A 573 -1.62 -84.47 -27.15
N GLY A 574 -0.61 -84.11 -26.37
CA GLY A 574 -0.07 -84.94 -25.28
C GLY A 574 0.59 -84.12 -24.17
N THR A 575 0.74 -82.81 -24.38
CA THR A 575 1.53 -81.92 -23.51
C THR A 575 0.71 -80.88 -22.77
N VAL A 576 -0.63 -80.91 -22.80
CA VAL A 576 -1.42 -79.87 -22.10
C VAL A 576 -1.39 -80.05 -20.58
N PHE A 577 -1.33 -81.28 -20.06
CA PHE A 577 -1.23 -81.50 -18.61
C PHE A 577 0.20 -81.30 -18.08
N LEU A 578 1.21 -81.69 -18.86
CA LEU A 578 2.61 -81.43 -18.51
C LEU A 578 2.97 -79.94 -18.70
N MET A 579 2.43 -79.26 -19.73
CA MET A 579 2.59 -77.81 -19.89
C MET A 579 1.84 -77.04 -18.81
N LEU A 580 0.64 -77.41 -18.37
CA LEU A 580 -0.02 -76.69 -17.28
C LEU A 580 0.75 -76.83 -15.96
N CYS A 581 1.34 -78.00 -15.66
CA CYS A 581 2.22 -78.16 -14.50
C CYS A 581 3.60 -77.51 -14.68
N LEU A 582 4.18 -77.49 -15.88
CA LEU A 582 5.46 -76.82 -16.18
C LEU A 582 5.31 -75.30 -16.30
N VAL A 583 4.18 -74.80 -16.77
CA VAL A 583 3.80 -73.39 -16.78
C VAL A 583 3.47 -72.95 -15.35
N ALA A 584 2.79 -73.75 -14.53
CA ALA A 584 2.65 -73.46 -13.09
C ALA A 584 4.01 -73.46 -12.35
N ARG A 585 4.94 -74.39 -12.67
CA ARG A 585 6.31 -74.40 -12.12
C ARG A 585 7.22 -73.27 -12.65
N LYS A 586 7.04 -72.83 -13.90
CA LYS A 586 7.80 -71.70 -14.50
C LYS A 586 7.20 -70.33 -14.18
N LEU A 587 5.89 -70.25 -13.91
CA LEU A 587 5.23 -69.03 -13.46
C LEU A 587 5.30 -68.84 -11.95
N ALA A 588 5.55 -69.89 -11.14
CA ALA A 588 5.77 -69.74 -9.70
C ALA A 588 6.87 -68.70 -9.36
N PRO A 589 8.08 -68.72 -9.94
CA PRO A 589 9.10 -67.69 -9.68
C PRO A 589 8.76 -66.32 -10.30
N VAL A 590 7.92 -66.27 -11.32
CA VAL A 590 7.44 -64.99 -11.90
C VAL A 590 6.34 -64.39 -11.03
N ALA A 591 5.44 -65.20 -10.49
CA ALA A 591 4.41 -64.81 -9.54
C ALA A 591 5.02 -64.40 -8.19
N GLU A 592 6.09 -65.06 -7.73
CA GLU A 592 6.90 -64.61 -6.58
C GLU A 592 7.60 -63.28 -6.86
N ARG A 593 8.26 -63.10 -8.02
CA ARG A 593 8.88 -61.81 -8.38
C ARG A 593 7.85 -60.69 -8.59
N TRP A 594 6.67 -60.99 -9.10
CA TRP A 594 5.56 -60.03 -9.20
C TRP A 594 4.96 -59.72 -7.83
N ALA A 595 4.90 -60.70 -6.92
CA ALA A 595 4.49 -60.49 -5.53
C ALA A 595 5.51 -59.64 -4.77
N GLU A 596 6.81 -59.89 -4.95
CA GLU A 596 7.92 -59.09 -4.40
C GLU A 596 7.91 -57.67 -4.98
N HIS A 597 7.76 -57.50 -6.30
CA HIS A 597 7.68 -56.18 -6.92
C HIS A 597 6.43 -55.42 -6.46
N LYS A 598 5.28 -56.10 -6.34
CA LYS A 598 4.04 -55.51 -5.81
C LYS A 598 4.18 -55.17 -4.33
N GLN A 599 4.86 -55.99 -3.53
CA GLN A 599 5.18 -55.68 -2.13
C GLN A 599 6.14 -54.49 -2.02
N GLU A 600 7.14 -54.39 -2.88
CA GLU A 600 8.07 -53.27 -2.94
C GLU A 600 7.36 -51.97 -3.35
N GLN A 601 6.45 -52.02 -4.33
CA GLN A 601 5.60 -50.88 -4.69
C GLN A 601 4.66 -50.48 -3.55
N MET A 602 4.02 -51.45 -2.87
CA MET A 602 3.20 -51.18 -1.68
C MET A 602 4.04 -50.66 -0.50
N ARG A 603 5.32 -51.01 -0.41
CA ARG A 603 6.25 -50.50 0.61
C ARG A 603 6.68 -49.07 0.29
N LYS A 604 6.96 -48.76 -0.98
CA LYS A 604 7.23 -47.40 -1.46
C LYS A 604 6.03 -46.48 -1.25
N GLN A 605 4.83 -46.92 -1.62
CA GLN A 605 3.61 -46.17 -1.35
C GLN A 605 3.37 -45.95 0.15
N ARG A 606 3.61 -46.96 1.00
CA ARG A 606 3.53 -46.78 2.46
C ARG A 606 4.56 -45.77 2.98
N LEU A 607 5.79 -45.83 2.48
CA LEU A 607 6.85 -44.90 2.88
C LEU A 607 6.53 -43.47 2.42
N GLU A 608 6.00 -43.30 1.20
CA GLU A 608 5.53 -42.01 0.70
C GLU A 608 4.37 -41.46 1.54
N GLN A 609 3.40 -42.30 1.90
CA GLN A 609 2.31 -41.94 2.81
C GLN A 609 2.83 -41.56 4.22
N GLU A 610 3.82 -42.29 4.74
CA GLU A 610 4.46 -41.97 6.03
C GLU A 610 5.26 -40.66 5.97
N LEU A 611 5.98 -40.41 4.86
CA LEU A 611 6.70 -39.17 4.61
C LEU A 611 5.76 -37.97 4.49
N GLU A 612 4.63 -38.15 3.79
CA GLU A 612 3.60 -37.12 3.64
C GLU A 612 2.90 -36.85 4.98
N ALA A 613 2.60 -37.90 5.76
CA ALA A 613 2.07 -37.77 7.11
C ALA A 613 3.05 -37.04 8.05
N LEU A 614 4.35 -37.35 7.96
CA LEU A 614 5.41 -36.67 8.73
C LEU A 614 5.57 -35.20 8.31
N ALA A 615 5.49 -34.90 7.01
CA ALA A 615 5.55 -33.54 6.49
C ALA A 615 4.34 -32.71 6.97
N SER A 616 3.14 -33.31 6.90
CA SER A 616 1.90 -32.70 7.42
C SER A 616 1.98 -32.43 8.94
N LEU A 617 2.49 -33.40 9.72
CA LEU A 617 2.70 -33.23 11.16
C LEU A 617 3.67 -32.09 11.46
N ARG A 618 4.79 -31.99 10.72
CA ARG A 618 5.78 -30.91 10.89
C ARG A 618 5.20 -29.54 10.50
N ALA A 619 4.39 -29.48 9.46
CA ALA A 619 3.68 -28.27 9.07
C ALA A 619 2.72 -27.81 10.19
N GLN A 620 1.97 -28.74 10.79
CA GLN A 620 1.07 -28.46 11.89
C GLN A 620 1.83 -27.97 13.14
N GLN A 621 2.90 -28.67 13.53
CA GLN A 621 3.77 -28.29 14.65
C GLN A 621 4.33 -26.87 14.46
N SER A 622 4.81 -26.55 13.27
CA SER A 622 5.34 -25.21 12.95
C SER A 622 4.27 -24.11 13.05
N ARG A 623 3.00 -24.38 12.67
CA ARG A 623 1.89 -23.41 12.77
C ARG A 623 1.44 -23.12 14.20
N VAL A 624 1.78 -23.99 15.14
CA VAL A 624 1.42 -23.86 16.56
C VAL A 624 2.62 -23.61 17.46
N ALA A 625 3.81 -23.52 16.89
CA ALA A 625 5.04 -23.32 17.63
C ALA A 625 5.14 -21.89 18.19
N GLY A 626 5.57 -21.81 19.43
CA GLY A 626 6.02 -20.61 20.12
C GLY A 626 7.43 -20.81 20.69
N VAL A 627 8.01 -19.73 21.21
CA VAL A 627 9.34 -19.74 21.82
C VAL A 627 9.25 -19.99 23.31
N SER A 628 10.05 -20.90 23.85
CA SER A 628 10.06 -21.20 25.28
C SER A 628 10.51 -19.99 26.10
N MET A 629 9.89 -19.78 27.27
CA MET A 629 10.35 -18.75 28.22
C MET A 629 11.80 -18.98 28.64
N ARG A 630 12.22 -20.24 28.75
CA ARG A 630 13.61 -20.64 29.05
C ARG A 630 14.59 -20.10 28.01
N TYR A 631 14.25 -20.19 26.72
CA TYR A 631 15.11 -19.67 25.65
C TYR A 631 15.23 -18.16 25.72
N LEU A 632 14.12 -17.44 25.95
CA LEU A 632 14.13 -15.98 26.09
C LEU A 632 14.96 -15.49 27.28
N LEU A 633 14.96 -16.24 28.38
CA LEU A 633 15.75 -15.96 29.58
C LEU A 633 17.18 -16.51 29.52
N SER A 634 17.58 -17.14 28.41
CA SER A 634 18.91 -17.75 28.30
C SER A 634 19.99 -16.73 27.96
N ASP A 635 21.19 -16.93 28.53
CA ASP A 635 22.39 -16.19 28.17
C ASP A 635 22.76 -16.37 26.68
N ASP A 636 22.45 -17.55 26.11
CA ASP A 636 22.68 -17.84 24.70
C ASP A 636 21.89 -16.91 23.78
N PHE A 637 20.62 -16.66 24.10
CA PHE A 637 19.80 -15.73 23.33
C PHE A 637 20.28 -14.28 23.50
N ALA A 638 20.64 -13.87 24.72
CA ALA A 638 21.19 -12.54 24.99
C ALA A 638 22.53 -12.31 24.26
N ALA A 639 23.41 -13.30 24.27
CA ALA A 639 24.68 -13.28 23.56
C ALA A 639 24.46 -13.20 22.04
N LEU A 640 23.54 -13.99 21.48
CA LEU A 640 23.18 -13.95 20.07
C LEU A 640 22.64 -12.58 19.66
N ALA A 641 21.73 -12.00 20.45
CA ALA A 641 21.15 -10.69 20.22
C ALA A 641 22.23 -9.60 20.18
N LYS A 642 23.13 -9.59 21.18
CA LYS A 642 24.26 -8.67 21.27
C LYS A 642 25.24 -8.84 20.13
N GLN A 643 25.60 -10.08 19.79
CA GLN A 643 26.55 -10.38 18.71
C GLN A 643 26.02 -9.90 17.35
N ARG A 644 24.74 -10.13 17.07
CA ARG A 644 24.11 -9.78 15.79
C ARG A 644 23.89 -8.28 15.64
N THR A 645 23.44 -7.62 16.70
CA THR A 645 23.12 -6.17 16.66
C THR A 645 24.32 -5.27 16.89
N GLY A 646 25.35 -5.75 17.60
CA GLY A 646 26.44 -4.91 18.11
C GLY A 646 26.04 -4.02 19.29
N ILE A 647 24.82 -4.16 19.80
CA ILE A 647 24.26 -3.35 20.90
C ILE A 647 24.26 -4.20 22.17
N VAL A 648 24.67 -3.62 23.31
CA VAL A 648 24.78 -4.34 24.59
C VAL A 648 23.43 -4.84 25.10
N ASP A 649 22.38 -4.02 24.96
CA ASP A 649 21.01 -4.35 25.35
C ASP A 649 20.02 -3.88 24.26
N PRO A 650 19.89 -4.64 23.16
CA PRO A 650 19.09 -4.23 22.02
C PRO A 650 17.59 -4.33 22.30
N THR A 651 16.80 -3.46 21.65
CA THR A 651 15.36 -3.67 21.57
C THR A 651 15.02 -4.71 20.50
N PHE A 652 13.81 -5.28 20.54
CA PHE A 652 13.33 -6.16 19.46
C PHE A 652 13.21 -5.43 18.11
N ASN A 653 13.12 -4.10 18.10
CA ASN A 653 13.19 -3.30 16.88
C ASN A 653 14.63 -3.17 16.34
N ASP A 654 15.65 -3.16 17.20
CA ASP A 654 17.05 -3.18 16.77
C ASP A 654 17.45 -4.59 16.29
N MET A 655 16.97 -5.63 16.98
CA MET A 655 17.19 -7.02 16.60
C MET A 655 16.56 -7.35 15.25
N LYS A 656 15.47 -6.68 14.88
CA LYS A 656 14.80 -6.87 13.57
C LYS A 656 15.76 -6.78 12.40
N ASP A 657 16.52 -5.70 12.36
CA ASP A 657 17.38 -5.42 11.20
C ASP A 657 18.54 -6.43 11.16
N ALA A 658 19.06 -6.79 12.33
CA ALA A 658 20.17 -7.72 12.48
C ALA A 658 19.80 -9.21 12.28
N PHE A 659 18.54 -9.59 12.52
CA PHE A 659 18.10 -10.98 12.45
C PHE A 659 17.51 -11.33 11.09
N TRP A 660 16.78 -10.42 10.44
CA TRP A 660 16.10 -10.73 9.18
C TRP A 660 16.22 -9.71 8.04
N LEU A 661 16.56 -8.43 8.28
CA LEU A 661 16.84 -7.47 7.18
C LEU A 661 18.33 -7.41 6.80
N CYS A 662 19.15 -8.30 7.35
CA CYS A 662 20.58 -8.35 7.08
C CYS A 662 20.91 -9.25 5.88
N VAL A 663 22.17 -9.18 5.43
CA VAL A 663 22.68 -9.94 4.26
C VAL A 663 22.65 -11.47 4.49
N ASN A 664 22.70 -11.92 5.75
CA ASN A 664 22.59 -13.33 6.15
C ASN A 664 21.55 -13.56 7.26
N PRO A 665 20.25 -13.55 6.90
CA PRO A 665 19.17 -13.66 7.86
C PRO A 665 19.00 -15.08 8.40
N LEU A 666 18.57 -15.19 9.66
CA LEU A 666 18.34 -16.48 10.31
C LEU A 666 17.16 -17.21 9.65
N GLY A 667 17.31 -18.52 9.42
CA GLY A 667 16.29 -19.35 8.78
C GLY A 667 16.25 -19.29 7.25
N ARG A 668 17.08 -18.46 6.59
CA ARG A 668 17.10 -18.31 5.11
C ARG A 668 17.32 -19.62 4.36
N GLU A 669 18.26 -20.43 4.82
CA GLU A 669 18.65 -21.69 4.16
C GLU A 669 17.84 -22.89 4.64
N ILE A 670 16.93 -22.70 5.59
CA ILE A 670 16.07 -23.76 6.12
C ILE A 670 14.78 -23.79 5.32
N GLN A 671 14.40 -25.00 4.89
CA GLN A 671 13.13 -25.24 4.23
C GLN A 671 11.99 -25.10 5.24
N CYS A 672 11.05 -24.20 4.99
CA CYS A 672 9.92 -23.93 5.87
C CYS A 672 9.01 -25.17 5.93
N PRO A 673 8.74 -25.74 7.13
CA PRO A 673 7.86 -26.89 7.27
C PRO A 673 6.42 -26.63 6.81
N ARG A 674 5.99 -25.36 6.76
CA ARG A 674 4.60 -24.98 6.47
C ARG A 674 4.25 -25.06 4.98
N ASP A 675 5.22 -24.81 4.11
CA ASP A 675 5.00 -24.68 2.66
C ASP A 675 6.14 -25.24 1.79
N GLY A 676 7.19 -25.82 2.39
CA GLY A 676 8.29 -26.45 1.68
C GLY A 676 9.22 -25.49 0.94
N ARG A 677 9.12 -24.17 1.14
CA ARG A 677 9.98 -23.17 0.47
C ARG A 677 11.17 -22.76 1.35
N PRO A 678 12.31 -22.33 0.75
CA PRO A 678 13.43 -21.80 1.52
C PRO A 678 13.07 -20.50 2.25
N GLY A 679 13.62 -20.32 3.45
CA GLY A 679 13.32 -19.18 4.33
C GLY A 679 12.17 -19.52 5.28
N CYS A 680 12.49 -20.02 6.47
CA CYS A 680 11.51 -20.34 7.52
C CYS A 680 11.34 -19.22 8.55
N ALA A 681 10.35 -19.35 9.45
CA ALA A 681 10.23 -18.45 10.59
C ALA A 681 11.34 -18.75 11.61
N LEU A 682 11.71 -17.76 12.43
CA LEU A 682 12.81 -17.91 13.40
C LEU A 682 12.54 -19.04 14.41
N VAL A 683 11.28 -19.27 14.79
CA VAL A 683 10.88 -20.39 15.64
C VAL A 683 11.22 -21.76 15.05
N ASP A 684 11.24 -21.88 13.72
CA ASP A 684 11.62 -23.13 13.03
C ASP A 684 13.14 -23.30 12.91
N TRP A 685 13.92 -22.24 13.20
CA TRP A 685 15.39 -22.25 13.22
C TRP A 685 15.95 -22.55 14.63
N ILE A 686 15.21 -22.20 15.68
CA ILE A 686 15.59 -22.41 17.08
C ILE A 686 15.60 -23.92 17.43
N PRO A 687 16.46 -24.37 18.38
CA PRO A 687 16.44 -25.76 18.85
C PRO A 687 15.03 -26.26 19.24
N ARG A 688 14.73 -27.53 18.92
CA ARG A 688 13.39 -28.11 19.12
C ARG A 688 12.89 -28.07 20.57
N ASP A 689 13.79 -28.18 21.54
CA ASP A 689 13.41 -28.12 22.96
C ASP A 689 12.90 -26.73 23.38
N ASP A 690 13.15 -25.72 22.55
CA ASP A 690 12.78 -24.32 22.73
C ASP A 690 11.71 -23.82 21.75
N ALA A 691 11.40 -24.61 20.72
CA ALA A 691 10.32 -24.38 19.76
C ALA A 691 9.16 -25.36 20.04
N LYS A 692 8.34 -25.04 21.04
CA LYS A 692 7.25 -25.90 21.54
C LYS A 692 5.89 -25.32 21.20
N GLU A 693 4.83 -26.12 21.36
CA GLU A 693 3.46 -25.62 21.19
C GLU A 693 3.21 -24.41 22.11
N GLN A 694 2.66 -23.34 21.54
CA GLN A 694 2.40 -22.10 22.24
C GLN A 694 1.36 -22.30 23.35
N THR A 695 1.65 -21.77 24.53
CA THR A 695 0.71 -21.76 25.67
C THR A 695 0.20 -20.36 25.96
N HIS A 696 0.97 -19.33 25.63
CA HIS A 696 0.63 -17.93 25.90
C HIS A 696 0.83 -17.06 24.66
N PHE A 697 -0.02 -16.05 24.53
CA PHE A 697 0.20 -14.95 23.60
C PHE A 697 1.04 -13.88 24.29
N MET A 698 2.18 -13.48 23.71
CA MET A 698 3.01 -12.41 24.27
C MET A 698 3.18 -11.28 23.26
N SER A 699 2.68 -10.10 23.63
CA SER A 699 2.45 -9.04 22.65
C SER A 699 3.39 -7.84 22.74
N TRP A 700 3.93 -7.41 23.86
CA TRP A 700 4.41 -6.02 23.96
C TRP A 700 5.92 -5.94 24.14
N THR A 701 6.71 -6.20 23.09
CA THR A 701 8.18 -6.31 23.22
C THR A 701 8.99 -5.42 22.28
N TRP A 702 8.40 -4.91 21.19
CA TRP A 702 9.17 -4.26 20.11
C TRP A 702 10.05 -3.06 20.52
N ARG A 703 9.60 -2.22 21.46
CA ARG A 703 10.35 -1.03 21.93
C ARG A 703 11.06 -1.24 23.26
N TYR A 704 10.83 -2.38 23.91
CA TYR A 704 11.50 -2.71 25.16
C TYR A 704 12.86 -3.30 24.84
N SER A 705 13.85 -2.98 25.68
CA SER A 705 15.15 -3.64 25.61
C SER A 705 15.00 -5.10 26.00
N LEU A 706 15.95 -5.93 25.58
CA LEU A 706 15.95 -7.35 25.89
C LEU A 706 15.94 -7.57 27.40
N SER A 707 16.75 -6.81 28.15
CA SER A 707 16.79 -6.89 29.61
C SER A 707 15.44 -6.57 30.26
N GLN A 708 14.71 -5.56 29.78
CA GLN A 708 13.38 -5.22 30.30
C GLN A 708 12.38 -6.37 30.11
N VAL A 709 12.41 -7.02 28.94
CA VAL A 709 11.56 -8.18 28.66
C VAL A 709 11.95 -9.36 29.54
N GLN A 710 13.25 -9.62 29.71
CA GLN A 710 13.75 -10.69 30.57
C GLN A 710 13.37 -10.45 32.03
N SER A 711 13.57 -9.25 32.58
CA SER A 711 13.18 -8.91 33.95
C SER A 711 11.67 -9.07 34.18
N ALA A 712 10.83 -8.68 33.21
CA ALA A 712 9.39 -8.88 33.31
C ALA A 712 9.00 -10.38 33.33
N LEU A 713 9.68 -11.20 32.52
CA LEU A 713 9.47 -12.65 32.49
C LEU A 713 10.00 -13.34 33.75
N GLU A 714 11.11 -12.87 34.31
CA GLU A 714 11.63 -13.33 35.62
C GLU A 714 10.66 -13.01 36.75
N MET A 715 10.09 -11.80 36.76
CA MET A 715 9.04 -11.42 37.71
C MET A 715 7.79 -12.30 37.56
N TYR A 716 7.38 -12.59 36.32
CA TYR A 716 6.27 -13.50 36.07
C TYR A 716 6.58 -14.93 36.56
N GLN A 717 7.79 -15.43 36.28
CA GLN A 717 8.25 -16.74 36.72
C GLN A 717 8.32 -16.86 38.25
N ALA A 718 8.73 -15.81 38.95
CA ALA A 718 8.81 -15.77 40.40
C ALA A 718 7.43 -15.80 41.08
N ASN A 719 6.41 -15.27 40.41
CA ASN A 719 5.04 -15.19 40.94
C ASN A 719 4.10 -16.30 40.43
N ALA A 720 4.57 -17.15 39.51
CA ALA A 720 3.81 -18.29 39.00
C ALA A 720 4.19 -19.59 39.75
N PRO A 721 3.25 -20.55 39.94
CA PRO A 721 3.60 -21.87 40.45
C PRO A 721 4.69 -22.51 39.58
N MET A 722 5.76 -23.05 40.19
CA MET A 722 6.96 -23.54 39.48
C MET A 722 6.69 -24.51 38.32
N VAL A 723 5.61 -25.30 38.40
CA VAL A 723 5.18 -26.25 37.37
C VAL A 723 4.65 -25.53 36.12
N VAL A 724 4.03 -24.36 36.27
CA VAL A 724 3.50 -23.53 35.18
C VAL A 724 4.64 -22.85 34.43
N ALA A 725 5.59 -22.26 35.15
CA ALA A 725 6.70 -21.50 34.56
C ALA A 725 7.58 -22.32 33.59
N ARG A 726 7.85 -23.61 33.89
CA ARG A 726 8.72 -24.45 33.05
C ARG A 726 8.12 -24.85 31.69
N HIS A 727 6.82 -24.66 31.50
CA HIS A 727 6.10 -25.06 30.28
C HIS A 727 5.51 -23.87 29.51
N VAL A 728 5.92 -22.64 29.83
CA VAL A 728 5.48 -21.45 29.11
C VAL A 728 6.22 -21.33 27.77
N SER A 729 5.45 -21.27 26.68
CA SER A 729 5.95 -20.97 25.34
C SER A 729 5.07 -19.90 24.69
N PHE A 730 5.71 -18.91 24.09
CA PHE A 730 5.06 -17.69 23.63
C PHE A 730 4.86 -17.67 22.13
N PHE A 731 3.63 -17.39 21.72
CA PHE A 731 3.39 -16.80 20.41
C PHE A 731 3.84 -15.34 20.46
N MET A 732 4.92 -15.02 19.72
CA MET A 732 5.40 -13.65 19.57
C MET A 732 5.80 -13.40 18.12
N CYS A 733 5.26 -12.33 17.55
CA CYS A 733 5.33 -12.01 16.12
C CYS A 733 6.75 -11.96 15.55
N PHE A 734 7.72 -11.58 16.38
CA PHE A 734 9.14 -11.57 16.04
C PHE A 734 9.66 -12.98 15.67
N PHE A 735 9.23 -14.02 16.39
CA PHE A 735 9.74 -15.39 16.22
C PHE A 735 8.92 -16.25 15.25
N VAL A 736 7.60 -16.10 15.28
CA VAL A 736 6.67 -17.07 14.66
C VAL A 736 6.28 -16.73 13.21
N ASN A 737 6.45 -15.46 12.83
CA ASN A 737 6.19 -15.00 11.47
C ASN A 737 7.43 -15.16 10.59
N ASN A 738 7.18 -15.42 9.31
CA ASN A 738 8.23 -15.49 8.30
C ASN A 738 8.63 -14.08 7.82
N GLN A 739 9.24 -13.31 8.72
CA GLN A 739 9.56 -11.89 8.53
C GLN A 739 10.47 -11.65 7.32
N PHE A 740 11.38 -12.59 7.03
CA PHE A 740 12.24 -12.53 5.85
C PHE A 740 11.45 -12.59 4.53
N ARG A 741 10.55 -13.57 4.38
CA ARG A 741 9.73 -13.70 3.16
C ARG A 741 8.71 -12.58 2.99
N ILE A 742 8.16 -12.06 4.09
CA ILE A 742 7.30 -10.85 4.08
C ILE A 742 8.02 -9.67 3.42
N VAL A 743 9.32 -9.54 3.63
CA VAL A 743 10.13 -8.44 3.09
C VAL A 743 10.57 -8.71 1.65
N VAL A 744 11.06 -9.92 1.36
CA VAL A 744 11.65 -10.26 0.05
C VAL A 744 10.60 -10.48 -1.04
N GLU A 745 9.47 -11.10 -0.72
CA GLU A 745 8.43 -11.40 -1.72
C GLU A 745 7.60 -10.15 -2.08
N GLY A 746 7.86 -8.99 -1.45
CA GLY A 746 7.12 -7.73 -1.67
C GLY A 746 5.62 -7.83 -1.39
N SER A 747 5.18 -9.00 -0.94
CA SER A 747 3.82 -9.32 -0.62
C SER A 747 3.64 -8.89 0.83
N GLY A 748 3.07 -7.70 1.02
CA GLY A 748 2.35 -7.39 2.26
C GLY A 748 1.15 -8.31 2.48
N THR A 749 1.24 -9.60 2.13
CA THR A 749 0.18 -10.60 2.14
C THR A 749 0.53 -11.82 2.98
N GLY A 750 1.62 -11.80 3.75
CA GLY A 750 1.66 -12.54 5.01
C GLY A 750 0.66 -11.99 6.05
N SER A 751 0.00 -10.88 5.72
CA SER A 751 -0.88 -10.08 6.58
C SER A 751 -2.28 -9.82 6.01
N GLN A 752 -2.74 -10.56 5.00
CA GLN A 752 -4.14 -10.42 4.56
C GLN A 752 -5.15 -10.81 5.64
N ASP A 753 -4.68 -11.43 6.73
CA ASP A 753 -5.52 -11.89 7.82
C ASP A 753 -4.79 -11.78 9.18
N LEU A 754 -4.02 -10.69 9.43
CA LEU A 754 -3.37 -10.49 10.74
C LEU A 754 -4.38 -10.54 11.88
N GLU A 755 -5.58 -9.98 11.66
CA GLU A 755 -6.68 -10.07 12.60
C GLU A 755 -7.07 -11.53 12.87
N CYS A 756 -7.30 -12.33 11.83
CA CYS A 756 -7.64 -13.74 11.97
C CYS A 756 -6.52 -14.57 12.58
N VAL A 757 -5.27 -14.38 12.16
CA VAL A 757 -4.10 -15.10 12.72
C VAL A 757 -3.93 -14.74 14.18
N PHE A 758 -3.96 -13.46 14.55
CA PHE A 758 -3.79 -13.05 15.95
C PHE A 758 -4.96 -13.52 16.79
N ARG A 759 -6.19 -13.33 16.30
CA ARG A 759 -7.42 -13.77 16.96
C ARG A 759 -7.44 -15.28 17.16
N GLN A 760 -7.15 -16.07 16.14
CA GLN A 760 -7.10 -17.54 16.24
C GLN A 760 -6.03 -17.99 17.23
N ASN A 761 -4.84 -17.39 17.21
CA ASN A 761 -3.77 -17.74 18.13
C ASN A 761 -4.11 -17.38 19.58
N LEU A 762 -4.71 -16.21 19.80
CA LEU A 762 -5.15 -15.74 21.10
C LEU A 762 -6.31 -16.57 21.65
N VAL A 763 -7.32 -16.87 20.82
CA VAL A 763 -8.45 -17.75 21.17
C VAL A 763 -7.94 -19.15 21.49
N ARG A 764 -6.96 -19.65 20.74
CA ARG A 764 -6.35 -20.97 20.97
C ARG A 764 -5.56 -21.04 22.27
N THR A 765 -4.73 -20.04 22.59
CA THR A 765 -3.96 -20.06 23.84
C THR A 765 -4.82 -19.80 25.06
N GLY A 766 -5.85 -18.96 24.92
CA GLY A 766 -6.72 -18.56 26.03
C GLY A 766 -6.00 -17.79 27.16
N GLN A 767 -4.70 -17.55 27.01
CA GLN A 767 -3.82 -16.90 27.98
C GLN A 767 -2.92 -15.89 27.26
N MET A 768 -2.74 -14.72 27.87
CA MET A 768 -1.91 -13.64 27.36
C MET A 768 -1.01 -13.10 28.47
N ILE A 769 0.26 -12.84 28.13
CA ILE A 769 1.17 -12.02 28.93
C ILE A 769 1.39 -10.70 28.22
N ALA A 770 1.21 -9.65 29.01
CA ALA A 770 1.15 -8.27 28.61
C ALA A 770 2.28 -7.53 29.34
N ILE A 771 3.33 -7.12 28.63
CA ILE A 771 4.45 -6.36 29.22
C ILE A 771 4.17 -4.87 29.07
N LEU A 772 4.05 -4.20 30.20
CA LEU A 772 3.71 -2.79 30.31
C LEU A 772 4.85 -2.05 31.01
N ASP A 773 5.34 -0.97 30.40
CA ASP A 773 6.25 0.00 31.01
C ASP A 773 5.60 0.70 32.20
N THR A 774 4.31 1.01 32.07
CA THR A 774 3.50 1.63 33.13
C THR A 774 2.11 1.02 33.16
N TRP A 775 1.46 1.03 34.33
CA TRP A 775 0.06 0.62 34.44
C TRP A 775 -0.89 1.65 33.82
N VAL A 776 -0.50 2.92 33.83
CA VAL A 776 -1.28 4.05 33.33
C VAL A 776 -0.66 4.54 32.03
N GLN A 777 -1.39 4.40 30.92
CA GLN A 777 -0.97 4.79 29.56
C GLN A 777 0.38 4.19 29.13
N PRO A 778 0.53 2.86 29.18
CA PRO A 778 1.74 2.23 28.69
C PRO A 778 2.02 2.62 27.24
N VAL A 779 3.30 2.81 26.90
CA VAL A 779 3.77 3.14 25.54
C VAL A 779 3.19 2.18 24.50
N TYR A 780 2.85 0.95 24.87
CA TYR A 780 2.16 0.02 23.97
C TYR A 780 0.79 0.51 23.47
N LEU A 781 -0.08 1.04 24.34
CA LEU A 781 -1.42 1.51 23.95
C LEU A 781 -1.38 2.72 23.00
N SER A 782 -0.19 3.27 22.76
CA SER A 782 0.03 4.31 21.76
C SER A 782 0.33 3.80 20.34
N ARG A 783 0.28 2.48 20.03
CA ARG A 783 0.54 1.91 18.67
C ARG A 783 -0.71 1.60 17.81
N VAL A 784 -0.61 1.77 16.47
CA VAL A 784 -1.60 1.38 15.44
C VAL A 784 -1.61 -0.15 15.40
N GLY A 785 -2.75 -0.77 15.72
CA GLY A 785 -2.94 -2.23 15.71
C GLY A 785 -3.44 -2.83 17.03
N ALA A 786 -3.54 -2.04 18.10
CA ALA A 786 -4.13 -2.48 19.37
C ALA A 786 -5.67 -2.68 19.30
N SER A 787 -6.32 -2.28 18.21
CA SER A 787 -7.78 -2.38 18.04
C SER A 787 -8.33 -3.81 17.95
N VAL A 788 -7.47 -4.81 17.69
CA VAL A 788 -7.86 -6.24 17.67
C VAL A 788 -7.79 -6.87 19.07
N ALA A 789 -7.22 -6.15 20.04
CA ALA A 789 -6.85 -6.61 21.36
C ALA A 789 -7.64 -5.85 22.45
N GLU A 790 -8.98 -5.84 22.37
CA GLU A 790 -9.81 -5.44 23.50
C GLU A 790 -9.77 -6.56 24.56
N PHE A 791 -9.21 -6.26 25.73
CA PHE A 791 -9.10 -7.20 26.84
C PHE A 791 -9.75 -6.67 28.11
N VAL A 792 -10.48 -7.54 28.80
CA VAL A 792 -10.88 -7.37 30.20
C VAL A 792 -9.77 -7.98 31.06
N THR A 793 -8.88 -7.15 31.60
CA THR A 793 -7.77 -7.61 32.45
C THR A 793 -8.21 -7.75 33.91
N LYS A 794 -7.93 -8.88 34.56
CA LYS A 794 -7.89 -8.98 36.04
C LYS A 794 -6.44 -8.77 36.51
N PRO A 795 -6.20 -7.93 37.52
CA PRO A 795 -4.87 -7.80 38.11
C PRO A 795 -4.42 -9.13 38.73
N LEU A 796 -3.17 -9.51 38.51
CA LEU A 796 -2.46 -10.38 39.43
C LEU A 796 -2.28 -9.56 40.70
N ALA A 797 -3.01 -9.92 41.75
CA ALA A 797 -2.84 -9.32 43.06
C ALA A 797 -1.40 -9.59 43.53
N ILE A 798 -0.63 -8.50 43.67
CA ILE A 798 0.67 -8.46 44.35
C ILE A 798 0.39 -8.33 45.84
#